data_AF-A0A9P7V5R2-F1
#
_entry.id   AF-A0A9P7V5R2-F1
#
_cell.length_a   1.000
_cell.length_b   1.000
_cell.length_c   1.000
_cell.angle_alpha   90.00
_cell.angle_beta   90.00
_cell.angle_gamma   90.00
#
_symmetry.space_group_name_H-M   'P 1'
#
loop_
_entity.id
_entity.type
_entity.pdbx_description
1 polymer ?
#
loop_
_entity_poly.entity_id
_entity_poly.type
_entity_poly.pdbx_seq_one_letter_code
_entity_poly.pdbx_strand_id
1 'polypeptide(L)'
;MSIGAPRILISLQRVKENVPDLPPELFTFSMATPPLVSSPQGRLFLRKDIKLFVVIAISLVLYKLFLNASHHVVQLIVDVAKCRHIPLHNDEDNEDERLELELWESNKVVSFNDNITIVEYSSSIISSKVTPTCCCPTSITILKQWLRLIRFKKALRHYVVPFLGLVVVLPLIYKSPMILLTTSSTIYIHGPEYQIRFDHVFLATIMVSLFNNFKSLSFMAPQFPTMTLLLTKFCWAYGYLTLILSAMTLPFFTDVLACFLKIMCDAITERNDNETGNGNAFPMRKEYEQLQQLAQQATAAANPPALPVHPLDPLSVLEIQHVSNVIKAHFAGVNISFNTISLKEPAKKAYYDWKEKNGPIPPRIAYYVIVKDGVNGVTEGFVDIPSSTVLTVKVLEGVQPILAPEDLQRTEEIVRTDPEVIKQCVLSGIPEDDMKNVYCDAWTIGYDERWGASRRLQQALMYWRSDEDDSHYSHPLDFCPIVDMNEGKVIYIDIPNRRRKVSKHKHSNFHPIHIKEKYGTPENPSGYRQEPDTPINITQPNGVSFKMDGNVMKWSNFSFHIGFNYREGIVLSDITYNDHGKVRPIFHRVSLAEMIVPYGSPDFPHQRKHALDIGEYGAGNCTNPLHLGCDCKGVIHYLDAHFSDLAGSPITIKNAVCIHEEDDGILYKHSDFRDGFQTTINVRGKRLIISQIFTAANYEYCLYWTFRQDGTLKLEIRLTGILNTYIAGEGESAGPWGTIVYPNVNAHNHQHLFSLRVHPRVDGDNNSAGVADCAASPFKTGSVENPYGNAFYSDKTVFKTVKDSLTDGSVIRTWDLFNPQSINPYSGKPASYKLVSTFCSPLLAQEGSLVRKRAPWAAHATEVIPYKDDAYGYGRLYPSGDHVAQWSGDGARGMREWIGDGSEPIENTDIIFWHTFGITHFPAPEDFPVMPTEIFDLMLRPRHFFTENPCMDIKPSYARTTKEVKAGKTNEDPTVVIKDSTSVHAFGESCCKK
;
A
#
# COMPACT_ATOMS: atom_id res chain seq x y z
N MET A 1 10.67 15.77 -71.19
CA MET A 1 10.92 15.31 -72.58
C MET A 1 12.41 15.14 -72.81
N SER A 2 12.78 14.46 -73.91
CA SER A 2 14.14 13.96 -74.24
C SER A 2 14.61 12.77 -73.37
N ILE A 3 15.46 11.93 -73.97
CA ILE A 3 15.84 10.56 -73.55
C ILE A 3 17.32 10.35 -73.92
N GLY A 4 18.08 9.58 -73.13
CA GLY A 4 19.45 9.20 -73.47
C GLY A 4 19.90 7.89 -72.81
N ALA A 5 20.14 6.86 -73.62
CA ALA A 5 20.82 5.60 -73.25
C ALA A 5 21.66 5.15 -74.46
N PRO A 6 22.79 4.42 -74.28
CA PRO A 6 22.72 2.99 -74.56
C PRO A 6 23.68 2.03 -73.79
N ARG A 7 23.12 0.90 -73.36
CA ARG A 7 23.57 -0.51 -73.52
C ARG A 7 25.08 -0.93 -73.53
N ILE A 8 25.38 -1.88 -72.61
CA ILE A 8 25.97 -3.23 -72.82
C ILE A 8 27.47 -3.38 -73.22
N LEU A 9 28.27 -4.07 -72.38
CA LEU A 9 28.88 -5.39 -72.68
C LEU A 9 29.43 -6.12 -71.43
N ILE A 10 30.00 -7.33 -71.60
CA ILE A 10 30.16 -8.39 -70.58
C ILE A 10 31.53 -9.08 -70.68
N SER A 11 32.17 -9.46 -69.56
CA SER A 11 32.87 -10.75 -69.34
C SER A 11 33.55 -10.86 -67.95
N LEU A 12 33.85 -12.09 -67.51
CA LEU A 12 34.60 -12.40 -66.27
C LEU A 12 35.98 -13.01 -66.60
N GLN A 13 37.00 -12.78 -65.74
CA GLN A 13 37.81 -13.88 -65.17
C GLN A 13 38.78 -13.48 -64.03
N ARG A 14 38.91 -14.42 -63.09
CA ARG A 14 40.05 -14.78 -62.20
C ARG A 14 41.18 -13.77 -61.89
N VAL A 15 41.50 -13.68 -60.59
CA VAL A 15 42.87 -13.56 -60.04
C VAL A 15 43.06 -14.71 -59.03
N LYS A 16 44.30 -15.20 -58.82
CA LYS A 16 44.61 -16.37 -57.97
C LYS A 16 46.01 -16.24 -57.33
N GLU A 17 46.10 -16.55 -56.04
CA GLU A 17 47.29 -16.99 -55.25
C GLU A 17 48.61 -16.18 -55.25
N ASN A 18 49.12 -15.90 -54.03
CA ASN A 18 50.34 -16.56 -53.52
C ASN A 18 50.66 -16.25 -52.03
N VAL A 19 51.65 -16.99 -51.50
CA VAL A 19 52.41 -16.85 -50.22
C VAL A 19 51.90 -17.71 -49.01
N PRO A 20 52.77 -18.40 -48.23
CA PRO A 20 52.39 -19.62 -47.46
C PRO A 20 52.94 -19.73 -45.99
N ASP A 21 52.81 -20.94 -45.40
CA ASP A 21 53.59 -21.56 -44.28
C ASP A 21 53.47 -20.95 -42.86
N LEU A 22 53.64 -21.64 -41.70
CA LEU A 22 53.78 -23.04 -41.19
C LEU A 22 53.68 -22.95 -39.61
N PRO A 23 53.77 -24.01 -38.75
CA PRO A 23 53.44 -25.45 -38.80
C PRO A 23 52.49 -25.92 -37.64
N PRO A 24 52.15 -27.23 -37.51
CA PRO A 24 51.29 -27.79 -36.43
C PRO A 24 51.96 -28.92 -35.59
N GLU A 25 51.36 -29.32 -34.45
CA GLU A 25 51.52 -30.69 -33.89
C GLU A 25 50.34 -31.11 -32.99
N LEU A 26 50.38 -32.32 -32.39
CA LEU A 26 49.21 -33.17 -32.15
C LEU A 26 49.43 -34.31 -31.12
N PHE A 27 48.31 -34.97 -30.75
CA PHE A 27 48.14 -36.43 -30.50
C PHE A 27 48.43 -37.11 -29.13
N THR A 28 47.47 -37.99 -28.75
CA THR A 28 47.59 -39.26 -27.97
C THR A 28 47.95 -39.22 -26.46
N PHE A 29 47.60 -40.17 -25.58
CA PHE A 29 46.65 -41.33 -25.60
C PHE A 29 46.29 -41.70 -24.13
N SER A 30 45.14 -42.33 -23.85
CA SER A 30 45.00 -43.58 -23.04
C SER A 30 43.53 -43.91 -22.67
N MET A 31 43.22 -45.20 -22.40
CA MET A 31 42.00 -45.68 -21.76
C MET A 31 42.35 -46.45 -20.47
N ALA A 32 41.52 -46.39 -19.43
CA ALA A 32 41.47 -47.42 -18.37
C ALA A 32 40.15 -47.37 -17.58
N THR A 33 39.65 -48.53 -17.13
CA THR A 33 38.56 -48.70 -16.14
C THR A 33 38.87 -49.93 -15.23
N PRO A 34 38.00 -50.32 -14.28
CA PRO A 34 38.17 -50.12 -12.83
C PRO A 34 38.73 -51.36 -12.06
N PRO A 35 39.03 -51.23 -10.75
CA PRO A 35 38.12 -51.76 -9.71
C PRO A 35 37.89 -50.78 -8.52
N LEU A 36 36.85 -50.81 -7.66
CA LEU A 36 35.98 -51.82 -7.00
C LEU A 36 36.42 -52.13 -5.53
N VAL A 37 35.44 -52.22 -4.59
CA VAL A 37 35.56 -52.56 -3.13
C VAL A 37 36.12 -51.39 -2.28
N SER A 38 35.57 -50.95 -1.12
CA SER A 38 34.76 -51.64 -0.08
C SER A 38 33.62 -50.81 0.56
N SER A 39 32.49 -51.46 0.84
CA SER A 39 31.74 -51.32 2.10
C SER A 39 31.98 -52.60 2.95
N PRO A 40 31.58 -52.76 4.23
CA PRO A 40 30.19 -52.65 4.77
C PRO A 40 30.18 -51.90 6.15
N GLN A 41 29.20 -51.93 7.08
CA GLN A 41 28.01 -52.74 7.45
C GLN A 41 26.98 -51.81 8.16
N GLY A 42 25.68 -52.10 8.36
CA GLY A 42 24.81 -53.13 7.77
C GLY A 42 23.63 -53.58 8.67
N ARG A 43 22.43 -53.77 8.08
CA ARG A 43 21.35 -54.73 8.48
C ARG A 43 20.56 -54.43 9.79
N LEU A 44 19.33 -54.96 10.06
CA LEU A 44 18.48 -55.94 9.37
C LEU A 44 16.94 -55.71 9.58
N PHE A 45 16.13 -56.20 8.64
CA PHE A 45 14.67 -56.52 8.61
C PHE A 45 13.88 -56.75 9.92
N LEU A 46 12.55 -56.49 9.90
CA LEU A 46 11.49 -57.54 9.88
C LEU A 46 10.02 -57.02 9.87
N ARG A 47 9.14 -57.67 9.05
CA ARG A 47 7.65 -57.83 9.23
C ARG A 47 6.74 -56.57 9.16
N LYS A 48 5.42 -56.67 8.95
CA LYS A 48 4.56 -57.55 8.08
C LYS A 48 3.13 -56.94 7.98
N ASP A 49 2.38 -57.33 6.94
CA ASP A 49 0.90 -57.37 6.86
C ASP A 49 0.05 -56.19 7.39
N ILE A 50 -0.18 -55.14 6.58
CA ILE A 50 -1.31 -54.20 6.76
C ILE A 50 -2.37 -54.45 5.67
N LYS A 51 -3.25 -55.43 5.91
CA LYS A 51 -4.49 -55.66 5.13
C LYS A 51 -5.70 -55.87 6.04
N LEU A 52 -5.98 -54.86 6.88
CA LEU A 52 -7.24 -54.77 7.64
C LEU A 52 -7.68 -53.31 7.86
N PHE A 53 -6.74 -52.40 8.13
CA PHE A 53 -7.03 -50.98 8.35
C PHE A 53 -7.71 -50.25 7.19
N VAL A 54 -7.34 -50.58 5.94
CA VAL A 54 -7.89 -49.91 4.73
C VAL A 54 -9.40 -50.10 4.60
N VAL A 55 -9.94 -51.26 5.01
CA VAL A 55 -11.38 -51.54 4.91
C VAL A 55 -12.16 -50.72 5.94
N ILE A 56 -11.67 -50.65 7.18
CA ILE A 56 -12.31 -49.90 8.28
C ILE A 56 -12.28 -48.39 8.00
N ALA A 57 -11.17 -47.88 7.46
CA ALA A 57 -11.05 -46.47 7.09
C ALA A 57 -12.08 -46.04 6.02
N ILE A 58 -12.28 -46.87 4.99
CA ILE A 58 -13.25 -46.58 3.91
C ILE A 58 -14.70 -46.58 4.44
N SER A 59 -15.06 -47.53 5.32
CA SER A 59 -16.38 -47.54 5.96
C SER A 59 -16.66 -46.29 6.82
N LEU A 60 -15.66 -45.80 7.56
CA LEU A 60 -15.79 -44.59 8.37
C LEU A 60 -15.89 -43.31 7.52
N VAL A 61 -15.14 -43.22 6.42
CA VAL A 61 -15.23 -42.09 5.48
C VAL A 61 -16.60 -42.04 4.79
N LEU A 62 -17.14 -43.19 4.37
CA LEU A 62 -18.47 -43.25 3.76
C LEU A 62 -19.59 -42.90 4.76
N TYR A 63 -19.47 -43.31 6.03
CA TYR A 63 -20.40 -42.90 7.08
C TYR A 63 -20.37 -41.38 7.34
N LYS A 64 -19.17 -40.78 7.32
CA LYS A 64 -18.99 -39.34 7.52
C LYS A 64 -19.47 -38.50 6.32
N LEU A 65 -19.34 -39.02 5.09
CA LEU A 65 -19.93 -38.41 3.89
C LEU A 65 -21.47 -38.45 3.91
N PHE A 66 -22.07 -39.52 4.41
CA PHE A 66 -23.53 -39.62 4.51
C PHE A 66 -24.14 -38.66 5.55
N LEU A 67 -23.39 -38.34 6.62
CA LEU A 67 -23.83 -37.36 7.63
C LEU A 67 -23.67 -35.91 7.17
N ASN A 68 -22.59 -35.55 6.44
CA ASN A 68 -22.42 -34.19 5.92
C ASN A 68 -23.40 -33.82 4.78
N ALA A 69 -24.08 -34.79 4.16
CA ALA A 69 -25.15 -34.54 3.20
C ALA A 69 -26.48 -34.02 3.83
N SER A 70 -26.53 -33.85 5.16
CA SER A 70 -27.78 -33.62 5.91
C SER A 70 -27.99 -32.19 6.44
N HIS A 71 -27.25 -31.18 5.95
CA HIS A 71 -27.29 -29.81 6.50
C HIS A 71 -27.82 -28.70 5.56
N HIS A 72 -28.44 -29.05 4.44
CA HIS A 72 -29.07 -28.09 3.50
C HIS A 72 -30.60 -28.22 3.35
N VAL A 73 -31.28 -29.00 4.20
CA VAL A 73 -32.73 -29.31 4.06
C VAL A 73 -33.59 -28.72 5.20
N VAL A 74 -33.00 -28.19 6.27
CA VAL A 74 -33.74 -27.68 7.43
C VAL A 74 -33.99 -26.15 7.38
N GLN A 75 -33.11 -25.39 6.73
CA GLN A 75 -33.25 -23.93 6.60
C GLN A 75 -34.08 -23.47 5.38
N LEU A 76 -34.91 -24.37 4.81
CA LEU A 76 -35.82 -24.06 3.69
C LEU A 76 -37.31 -24.26 4.03
N ILE A 77 -37.62 -24.56 5.30
CA ILE A 77 -38.96 -24.95 5.77
C ILE A 77 -39.59 -23.87 6.69
N VAL A 78 -38.84 -22.83 7.07
CA VAL A 78 -39.33 -21.73 7.93
C VAL A 78 -40.00 -20.60 7.12
N ASP A 79 -39.44 -20.23 5.96
CA ASP A 79 -39.90 -19.04 5.21
C ASP A 79 -41.10 -19.28 4.28
N VAL A 80 -41.57 -20.54 4.17
CA VAL A 80 -42.78 -20.90 3.40
C VAL A 80 -44.07 -20.77 4.25
N ALA A 81 -43.93 -20.52 5.56
CA ALA A 81 -45.02 -20.64 6.54
C ALA A 81 -45.63 -19.30 7.02
N LYS A 82 -45.71 -18.26 6.17
CA LYS A 82 -46.21 -16.93 6.61
C LYS A 82 -47.09 -16.12 5.64
N CYS A 83 -47.77 -16.76 4.68
CA CYS A 83 -48.73 -16.09 3.80
C CYS A 83 -50.07 -16.85 3.65
N ARG A 84 -51.11 -16.42 4.41
CA ARG A 84 -52.51 -16.17 3.94
C ARG A 84 -53.49 -15.97 5.10
N HIS A 85 -54.10 -14.78 5.15
CA HIS A 85 -55.53 -14.61 5.40
C HIS A 85 -56.01 -13.36 4.65
N ILE A 86 -57.17 -13.45 4.00
CA ILE A 86 -57.85 -12.38 3.24
C ILE A 86 -59.36 -12.51 3.53
N PRO A 87 -60.02 -11.40 3.87
CA PRO A 87 -61.18 -10.89 3.11
C PRO A 87 -60.81 -9.54 2.46
N LEU A 88 -61.25 -9.14 1.24
CA LEU A 88 -62.62 -9.03 0.70
C LEU A 88 -63.48 -8.02 1.51
N HIS A 89 -64.17 -7.04 0.92
CA HIS A 89 -64.69 -6.93 -0.46
C HIS A 89 -64.99 -5.44 -0.84
N ASN A 90 -65.38 -5.19 -2.10
CA ASN A 90 -66.03 -3.98 -2.68
C ASN A 90 -65.17 -2.73 -2.97
N ASP A 91 -65.49 -1.87 -3.97
CA ASP A 91 -66.03 -2.01 -5.35
C ASP A 91 -66.10 -0.58 -5.99
N GLU A 92 -66.37 -0.49 -7.30
CA GLU A 92 -66.91 0.68 -8.07
C GLU A 92 -66.04 1.96 -8.30
N ASP A 93 -65.58 2.11 -9.56
CA ASP A 93 -66.09 3.10 -10.55
C ASP A 93 -65.19 4.19 -11.22
N ASN A 94 -65.31 4.21 -12.56
CA ASN A 94 -65.22 5.34 -13.53
C ASN A 94 -63.92 6.16 -13.71
N GLU A 95 -63.74 6.92 -14.81
CA GLU A 95 -63.90 6.67 -16.26
C GLU A 95 -63.09 7.78 -17.02
N ASP A 96 -63.24 7.92 -18.34
CA ASP A 96 -62.57 8.92 -19.21
C ASP A 96 -62.65 10.39 -18.71
N GLU A 97 -61.69 11.28 -19.01
CA GLU A 97 -61.71 12.04 -20.27
C GLU A 97 -60.40 12.74 -20.71
N ARG A 98 -60.43 13.16 -21.98
CA ARG A 98 -59.41 13.93 -22.72
C ARG A 98 -59.35 15.40 -22.28
N LEU A 99 -58.22 16.07 -22.56
CA LEU A 99 -58.18 17.07 -23.65
C LEU A 99 -56.75 17.56 -23.98
N GLU A 100 -56.62 18.12 -25.19
CA GLU A 100 -55.40 18.68 -25.78
C GLU A 100 -55.38 20.22 -25.66
N LEU A 101 -54.41 20.85 -26.35
CA LEU A 101 -54.35 22.24 -26.81
C LEU A 101 -53.83 23.33 -25.84
N GLU A 102 -53.12 24.37 -26.28
CA GLU A 102 -52.19 24.55 -27.43
C GLU A 102 -51.48 25.92 -27.30
N LEU A 103 -50.78 26.34 -28.37
CA LEU A 103 -50.22 27.67 -28.68
C LEU A 103 -48.92 28.06 -27.91
N TRP A 104 -47.83 28.52 -28.54
CA TRP A 104 -47.61 29.52 -29.62
C TRP A 104 -47.61 30.98 -29.10
N GLU A 105 -46.77 31.91 -29.59
CA GLU A 105 -45.73 31.83 -30.63
C GLU A 105 -44.68 32.96 -30.51
N SER A 106 -43.82 33.09 -31.54
CA SER A 106 -43.09 34.29 -32.01
C SER A 106 -41.69 34.55 -31.40
N ASN A 107 -40.59 34.52 -32.17
CA ASN A 107 -40.19 35.28 -33.39
C ASN A 107 -39.65 36.71 -33.03
N LYS A 108 -38.57 37.26 -33.62
CA LYS A 108 -37.71 36.83 -34.74
C LYS A 108 -36.36 37.58 -34.79
N VAL A 109 -35.30 36.86 -35.21
CA VAL A 109 -34.24 37.23 -36.21
C VAL A 109 -33.49 38.58 -36.14
N VAL A 110 -32.15 38.49 -36.11
CA VAL A 110 -31.19 39.21 -36.99
C VAL A 110 -29.83 38.46 -36.99
N SER A 111 -28.89 38.78 -37.88
CA SER A 111 -27.65 38.04 -38.20
C SER A 111 -26.49 39.01 -38.58
N PHE A 112 -25.27 38.67 -39.08
CA PHE A 112 -24.73 37.56 -39.90
C PHE A 112 -23.17 37.51 -39.89
N ASN A 113 -22.58 36.37 -40.30
CA ASN A 113 -21.31 36.19 -41.05
C ASN A 113 -19.92 36.49 -40.38
N ASP A 114 -18.79 35.84 -40.72
CA ASP A 114 -18.54 34.75 -41.72
C ASP A 114 -17.24 33.92 -41.54
N ASN A 115 -17.12 32.84 -42.34
CA ASN A 115 -15.90 32.10 -42.75
C ASN A 115 -15.15 31.14 -41.76
N ILE A 116 -15.31 29.82 -41.95
CA ILE A 116 -14.40 28.99 -42.79
C ILE A 116 -15.05 27.60 -43.08
N THR A 117 -14.66 26.97 -44.19
CA THR A 117 -15.36 25.85 -44.84
C THR A 117 -14.88 24.44 -44.45
N ILE A 118 -15.81 23.47 -44.39
CA ILE A 118 -15.54 22.02 -44.58
C ILE A 118 -16.43 21.52 -45.74
N VAL A 119 -15.96 20.52 -46.50
CA VAL A 119 -16.58 20.06 -47.76
C VAL A 119 -17.15 18.64 -47.62
N GLU A 120 -18.43 18.47 -47.93
CA GLU A 120 -19.06 17.17 -48.22
C GLU A 120 -19.12 16.89 -49.73
N TYR A 121 -19.04 15.62 -50.14
CA TYR A 121 -19.65 15.03 -51.36
C TYR A 121 -19.26 13.52 -51.43
N SER A 122 -20.06 12.55 -51.91
CA SER A 122 -21.49 12.22 -51.73
C SER A 122 -21.72 10.76 -52.21
N SER A 123 -22.95 10.23 -52.06
CA SER A 123 -23.73 9.49 -53.10
C SER A 123 -24.64 8.38 -52.53
N SER A 124 -25.72 8.05 -53.26
CA SER A 124 -26.84 7.20 -52.81
C SER A 124 -27.58 6.54 -54.00
N ILE A 125 -28.83 6.07 -53.79
CA ILE A 125 -29.83 5.47 -54.73
C ILE A 125 -29.78 3.93 -54.78
N ILE A 126 -30.65 3.15 -54.09
CA ILE A 126 -32.14 2.97 -54.11
C ILE A 126 -32.63 1.95 -55.17
N SER A 127 -33.31 0.86 -54.71
CA SER A 127 -34.46 0.15 -55.35
C SER A 127 -34.60 -1.30 -54.81
N SER A 128 -35.78 -1.92 -54.57
CA SER A 128 -37.13 -1.41 -54.23
C SER A 128 -38.08 -2.54 -53.73
N LYS A 129 -39.14 -2.17 -52.98
CA LYS A 129 -40.46 -2.82 -52.77
C LYS A 129 -40.60 -4.36 -52.63
N VAL A 130 -41.10 -4.82 -51.47
CA VAL A 130 -42.23 -5.80 -51.38
C VAL A 130 -43.11 -5.51 -50.15
N THR A 131 -44.42 -5.43 -50.37
CA THR A 131 -45.53 -5.76 -49.43
C THR A 131 -46.67 -6.30 -50.31
N PRO A 132 -47.43 -7.33 -49.90
CA PRO A 132 -48.81 -7.02 -49.47
C PRO A 132 -49.52 -8.02 -48.50
N THR A 133 -50.60 -7.50 -47.87
CA THR A 133 -51.88 -8.17 -47.52
C THR A 133 -51.98 -9.28 -46.45
N CYS A 134 -53.08 -9.16 -45.68
CA CYS A 134 -53.51 -9.99 -44.55
C CYS A 134 -54.29 -11.27 -44.96
N CYS A 135 -54.44 -12.23 -44.04
CA CYS A 135 -55.77 -12.75 -43.66
C CYS A 135 -55.79 -13.52 -42.32
N CYS A 136 -57.00 -13.69 -41.76
CA CYS A 136 -57.35 -14.30 -40.46
C CYS A 136 -57.36 -15.87 -40.50
N PRO A 137 -57.65 -16.64 -39.40
CA PRO A 137 -58.31 -16.23 -38.14
C PRO A 137 -57.76 -16.73 -36.78
N THR A 138 -58.03 -15.92 -35.75
CA THR A 138 -58.67 -16.23 -34.46
C THR A 138 -58.98 -17.70 -34.11
N SER A 139 -58.63 -18.17 -32.89
CA SER A 139 -59.61 -18.55 -31.84
C SER A 139 -59.05 -19.29 -30.61
N ILE A 140 -59.60 -18.90 -29.45
CA ILE A 140 -59.46 -19.48 -28.11
C ILE A 140 -59.95 -20.94 -28.02
N THR A 141 -59.30 -21.75 -27.18
CA THR A 141 -59.93 -22.89 -26.47
C THR A 141 -59.19 -23.08 -25.13
N ILE A 142 -59.68 -22.48 -24.03
CA ILE A 142 -60.50 -23.16 -22.99
C ILE A 142 -59.75 -24.39 -22.44
N LEU A 143 -59.06 -24.34 -21.30
CA LEU A 143 -59.54 -23.95 -19.95
C LEU A 143 -60.74 -24.80 -19.49
N LYS A 144 -60.55 -26.13 -19.46
CA LYS A 144 -61.35 -27.16 -18.77
C LYS A 144 -60.52 -28.46 -18.83
N GLN A 145 -60.14 -29.15 -17.75
CA GLN A 145 -60.70 -29.24 -16.40
C GLN A 145 -59.58 -29.61 -15.37
N TRP A 146 -59.97 -30.07 -14.17
CA TRP A 146 -59.14 -30.77 -13.17
C TRP A 146 -58.26 -29.96 -12.20
N LEU A 147 -58.84 -28.88 -11.66
CA LEU A 147 -58.95 -28.85 -10.20
C LEU A 147 -60.15 -29.74 -9.79
N ARG A 148 -59.89 -31.02 -9.47
CA ARG A 148 -60.90 -31.95 -8.95
C ARG A 148 -60.25 -33.10 -8.17
N LEU A 149 -60.55 -33.18 -6.87
CA LEU A 149 -60.21 -34.25 -5.92
C LEU A 149 -58.69 -34.54 -5.75
N ILE A 150 -58.09 -34.59 -4.56
CA ILE A 150 -58.61 -34.74 -3.18
C ILE A 150 -59.74 -35.78 -3.10
N ARG A 151 -59.38 -37.05 -3.33
CA ARG A 151 -59.80 -38.24 -2.55
C ARG A 151 -59.38 -39.51 -3.30
N PHE A 152 -58.30 -40.13 -2.84
CA PHE A 152 -58.33 -41.58 -2.58
C PHE A 152 -57.82 -41.81 -1.16
N LYS A 153 -58.58 -42.58 -0.37
CA LYS A 153 -58.37 -42.78 1.07
C LYS A 153 -58.46 -44.29 1.34
N LYS A 154 -57.58 -44.81 2.22
CA LYS A 154 -57.57 -46.18 2.78
C LYS A 154 -57.28 -47.36 1.82
N ALA A 155 -56.03 -47.84 1.84
CA ALA A 155 -55.61 -49.25 1.99
C ALA A 155 -54.05 -49.29 1.95
N LEU A 156 -53.27 -50.05 2.73
CA LEU A 156 -53.41 -50.88 3.94
C LEU A 156 -52.08 -50.63 4.73
N ARG A 157 -51.99 -50.28 6.02
CA ARG A 157 -52.24 -51.02 7.29
C ARG A 157 -51.05 -51.91 7.75
N HIS A 158 -50.79 -51.91 9.08
CA HIS A 158 -49.77 -52.65 9.88
C HIS A 158 -48.37 -51.98 9.96
N TYR A 159 -47.65 -51.88 11.09
CA TYR A 159 -47.85 -52.23 12.54
C TYR A 159 -47.43 -51.00 13.41
N VAL A 160 -48.23 -50.51 14.37
CA VAL A 160 -48.27 -50.76 15.87
C VAL A 160 -47.16 -50.06 16.70
N VAL A 161 -47.54 -49.40 17.82
CA VAL A 161 -46.69 -48.51 18.66
C VAL A 161 -47.16 -48.46 20.14
N PRO A 162 -46.28 -48.55 21.16
CA PRO A 162 -46.58 -48.05 22.52
C PRO A 162 -45.40 -47.40 23.31
N PHE A 163 -45.44 -46.06 23.45
CA PHE A 163 -45.46 -45.27 24.72
C PHE A 163 -44.54 -45.49 25.97
N LEU A 164 -44.23 -44.33 26.60
CA LEU A 164 -44.15 -43.99 28.06
C LEU A 164 -42.98 -44.43 28.96
N GLY A 165 -42.66 -43.57 29.95
CA GLY A 165 -41.89 -43.93 31.16
C GLY A 165 -41.16 -42.78 31.89
N LEU A 166 -41.77 -42.21 32.94
CA LEU A 166 -41.09 -41.41 34.00
C LEU A 166 -41.05 -42.26 35.30
N VAL A 167 -40.43 -41.77 36.42
CA VAL A 167 -40.65 -42.14 37.87
C VAL A 167 -39.45 -42.75 38.69
N VAL A 168 -38.83 -41.91 39.55
CA VAL A 168 -38.58 -42.07 41.04
C VAL A 168 -37.48 -43.00 41.66
N VAL A 169 -36.52 -42.34 42.37
CA VAL A 169 -35.92 -42.58 43.73
C VAL A 169 -34.82 -43.64 44.04
N LEU A 170 -33.99 -43.24 45.05
CA LEU A 170 -32.91 -43.86 45.87
C LEU A 170 -33.36 -45.11 46.72
N PRO A 171 -32.56 -45.78 47.63
CA PRO A 171 -31.31 -45.40 48.33
C PRO A 171 -30.25 -46.52 48.62
N LEU A 172 -29.30 -46.26 49.56
CA LEU A 172 -28.46 -47.16 50.40
C LEU A 172 -27.08 -47.67 49.87
N ILE A 173 -26.12 -48.13 50.70
CA ILE A 173 -25.45 -47.55 51.91
C ILE A 173 -24.15 -48.33 52.29
N TYR A 174 -23.15 -47.68 52.93
CA TYR A 174 -22.01 -48.24 53.73
C TYR A 174 -20.88 -49.12 53.10
N LYS A 175 -19.60 -48.69 53.20
CA LYS A 175 -18.56 -49.22 54.16
C LYS A 175 -17.12 -48.67 53.96
N SER A 176 -16.34 -48.69 55.05
CA SER A 176 -14.85 -48.62 55.14
C SER A 176 -14.36 -49.90 55.89
N PRO A 177 -13.06 -50.17 56.30
CA PRO A 177 -12.12 -49.25 57.00
C PRO A 177 -10.57 -49.56 56.93
N MET A 178 -9.78 -48.88 57.79
CA MET A 178 -8.49 -49.28 58.44
C MET A 178 -7.14 -49.36 57.66
N ILE A 179 -5.92 -49.28 58.28
CA ILE A 179 -5.34 -48.51 59.44
C ILE A 179 -3.76 -48.73 59.52
N LEU A 180 -3.05 -48.08 60.47
CA LEU A 180 -1.58 -48.18 60.86
C LEU A 180 -0.51 -47.44 59.98
N LEU A 181 0.71 -47.11 60.47
CA LEU A 181 1.17 -46.34 61.67
C LEU A 181 2.72 -46.15 61.73
N THR A 182 3.21 -45.28 62.64
CA THR A 182 4.53 -45.28 63.35
C THR A 182 5.90 -44.95 62.66
N THR A 183 6.51 -43.81 63.10
CA THR A 183 7.91 -43.60 63.66
C THR A 183 9.20 -43.82 62.82
N SER A 184 10.37 -43.18 63.05
CA SER A 184 10.83 -42.11 63.99
C SER A 184 12.20 -41.47 63.59
N SER A 185 12.47 -40.27 64.14
CA SER A 185 13.73 -39.53 64.45
C SER A 185 15.11 -40.23 64.50
N THR A 186 16.29 -39.56 64.50
CA THR A 186 16.78 -38.17 64.21
C THR A 186 18.33 -38.12 64.40
N ILE A 187 19.12 -37.28 63.68
CA ILE A 187 20.53 -36.92 64.03
C ILE A 187 20.94 -35.52 63.47
N TYR A 188 21.90 -34.84 64.12
CA TYR A 188 22.54 -33.56 63.75
C TYR A 188 24.06 -33.73 63.57
N ILE A 189 24.71 -32.97 62.66
CA ILE A 189 26.18 -32.83 62.56
C ILE A 189 26.54 -31.36 62.21
N HIS A 190 27.69 -30.86 62.67
CA HIS A 190 28.21 -29.49 62.40
C HIS A 190 28.90 -29.36 61.03
N GLY A 191 29.07 -28.12 60.53
CA GLY A 191 29.82 -27.77 59.31
C GLY A 191 31.35 -27.60 59.54
N PRO A 192 32.09 -26.82 58.71
CA PRO A 192 31.63 -25.85 57.69
C PRO A 192 32.11 -26.13 56.24
N GLU A 193 31.77 -25.21 55.34
CA GLU A 193 32.33 -24.96 53.98
C GLU A 193 32.62 -26.15 53.04
N TYR A 194 31.73 -26.36 52.06
CA TYR A 194 32.13 -26.68 50.67
C TYR A 194 31.02 -26.23 49.69
N GLN A 195 31.42 -25.73 48.51
CA GLN A 195 30.47 -25.44 47.42
C GLN A 195 29.90 -26.73 46.82
N ILE A 196 28.60 -26.75 46.54
CA ILE A 196 27.92 -27.83 45.80
C ILE A 196 27.15 -27.21 44.63
N ARG A 197 27.38 -27.73 43.41
CA ARG A 197 26.57 -27.39 42.23
C ARG A 197 25.19 -28.05 42.36
N PHE A 198 24.13 -27.33 42.01
CA PHE A 198 22.81 -27.93 41.84
C PHE A 198 22.66 -28.49 40.42
N ASP A 199 22.56 -29.81 40.28
CA ASP A 199 22.27 -30.43 38.99
C ASP A 199 20.81 -30.20 38.57
N HIS A 200 20.64 -29.58 37.39
CA HIS A 200 19.33 -29.19 36.84
C HIS A 200 18.34 -30.34 36.68
N VAL A 201 18.82 -31.59 36.61
CA VAL A 201 18.02 -32.80 36.42
C VAL A 201 17.06 -33.07 37.60
N PHE A 202 17.45 -32.74 38.83
CA PHE A 202 16.65 -33.06 40.02
C PHE A 202 15.38 -32.19 40.13
N LEU A 203 15.50 -30.88 39.88
CA LEU A 203 14.36 -29.95 39.87
C LEU A 203 13.40 -30.22 38.70
N ALA A 204 13.92 -30.54 37.51
CA ALA A 204 13.10 -30.94 36.37
C ALA A 204 12.25 -32.19 36.66
N THR A 205 12.82 -33.17 37.37
CA THR A 205 12.11 -34.41 37.77
C THR A 205 10.95 -34.12 38.74
N ILE A 206 11.14 -33.19 39.68
CA ILE A 206 10.08 -32.76 40.61
C ILE A 206 8.95 -32.04 39.85
N MET A 207 9.28 -31.12 38.94
CA MET A 207 8.29 -30.38 38.14
C MET A 207 7.46 -31.31 37.24
N VAL A 208 8.09 -32.28 36.57
CA VAL A 208 7.39 -33.28 35.75
C VAL A 208 6.49 -34.19 36.62
N SER A 209 6.92 -34.55 37.83
CA SER A 209 6.11 -35.32 38.77
C SER A 209 4.89 -34.54 39.26
N LEU A 210 5.00 -33.23 39.49
CA LEU A 210 3.85 -32.37 39.81
C LEU A 210 2.88 -32.24 38.63
N PHE A 211 3.40 -32.06 37.41
CA PHE A 211 2.59 -31.90 36.20
C PHE A 211 1.79 -33.16 35.84
N ASN A 212 2.37 -34.35 36.01
CA ASN A 212 1.68 -35.62 35.79
C ASN A 212 0.53 -35.85 36.78
N ASN A 213 0.68 -35.43 38.06
CA ASN A 213 -0.42 -35.48 39.03
C ASN A 213 -1.56 -34.49 38.70
N PHE A 214 -1.26 -33.39 38.01
CA PHE A 214 -2.28 -32.45 37.53
C PHE A 214 -3.09 -33.02 36.36
N LYS A 215 -2.45 -33.72 35.41
CA LYS A 215 -3.13 -34.38 34.27
C LYS A 215 -4.14 -35.47 34.71
N SER A 216 -4.00 -36.04 35.90
CA SER A 216 -4.98 -36.99 36.47
C SER A 216 -6.22 -36.37 37.13
N LEU A 217 -6.31 -35.04 37.27
CA LEU A 217 -7.45 -34.37 37.93
C LEU A 217 -8.42 -33.64 36.98
N SER A 218 -8.14 -33.58 35.67
CA SER A 218 -8.95 -32.82 34.70
C SER A 218 -10.13 -33.60 34.07
N PHE A 219 -10.40 -34.83 34.51
CA PHE A 219 -11.46 -35.70 33.97
C PHE A 219 -12.60 -35.97 34.98
N MET A 220 -13.16 -34.94 35.63
CA MET A 220 -14.54 -34.95 36.17
C MET A 220 -15.00 -33.57 36.66
N ALA A 221 -16.27 -33.23 36.44
CA ALA A 221 -16.94 -32.02 36.93
C ALA A 221 -18.48 -32.20 36.89
N PRO A 222 -19.30 -31.42 37.63
CA PRO A 222 -19.01 -30.65 38.84
C PRO A 222 -20.06 -30.84 39.98
N GLN A 223 -19.65 -30.94 41.25
CA GLN A 223 -20.49 -30.58 42.41
C GLN A 223 -19.63 -29.98 43.55
N PHE A 224 -20.15 -28.94 44.21
CA PHE A 224 -19.60 -28.27 45.41
C PHE A 224 -20.04 -29.00 46.70
N PRO A 225 -19.50 -28.73 47.92
CA PRO A 225 -18.60 -27.62 48.31
C PRO A 225 -17.40 -28.00 49.22
N THR A 226 -16.15 -27.68 48.84
CA THR A 226 -14.97 -27.78 49.74
C THR A 226 -13.94 -26.65 49.55
N MET A 227 -14.40 -25.39 49.42
CA MET A 227 -13.50 -24.26 49.12
C MET A 227 -12.55 -23.88 50.28
N THR A 228 -12.99 -24.05 51.53
CA THR A 228 -12.27 -23.59 52.74
C THR A 228 -10.93 -24.31 52.95
N LEU A 229 -10.83 -25.60 52.62
CA LEU A 229 -9.62 -26.40 52.84
C LEU A 229 -8.54 -26.16 51.77
N LEU A 230 -8.96 -25.75 50.55
CA LEU A 230 -8.06 -25.40 49.47
C LEU A 230 -7.33 -24.08 49.76
N LEU A 231 -8.07 -23.06 50.20
CA LEU A 231 -7.55 -21.75 50.58
C LEU A 231 -6.46 -21.82 51.65
N THR A 232 -6.67 -22.59 52.74
CA THR A 232 -5.63 -22.75 53.78
C THR A 232 -4.32 -23.36 53.27
N LYS A 233 -4.39 -24.30 52.30
CA LYS A 233 -3.19 -24.87 51.68
C LYS A 233 -2.54 -23.89 50.70
N PHE A 234 -3.34 -23.11 49.98
CA PHE A 234 -2.84 -22.07 49.07
C PHE A 234 -2.09 -20.98 49.83
N CYS A 235 -2.61 -20.48 50.96
CA CYS A 235 -1.93 -19.49 51.80
C CYS A 235 -0.58 -20.00 52.34
N TRP A 236 -0.49 -21.28 52.74
CA TRP A 236 0.79 -21.88 53.16
C TRP A 236 1.79 -21.99 52.02
N ALA A 237 1.37 -22.44 50.83
CA ALA A 237 2.23 -22.51 49.65
C ALA A 237 2.71 -21.11 49.22
N TYR A 238 1.82 -20.12 49.21
CA TYR A 238 2.12 -18.74 48.83
C TYR A 238 3.10 -18.09 49.81
N GLY A 239 2.89 -18.23 51.12
CA GLY A 239 3.80 -17.71 52.15
C GLY A 239 5.20 -18.32 52.08
N TYR A 240 5.30 -19.63 51.80
CA TYR A 240 6.60 -20.29 51.60
C TYR A 240 7.31 -19.78 50.33
N LEU A 241 6.56 -19.53 49.25
CA LEU A 241 7.09 -18.95 48.02
C LEU A 241 7.56 -17.49 48.23
N THR A 242 6.81 -16.68 49.00
CA THR A 242 7.21 -15.29 49.31
C THR A 242 8.52 -15.24 50.13
N LEU A 243 8.71 -16.20 51.04
CA LEU A 243 9.95 -16.30 51.84
C LEU A 243 11.18 -16.71 51.01
N ILE A 244 10.98 -17.46 49.93
CA ILE A 244 12.06 -17.81 48.98
C ILE A 244 12.38 -16.63 48.05
N LEU A 245 11.34 -15.97 47.51
CA LEU A 245 11.50 -14.84 46.59
C LEU A 245 12.12 -13.61 47.24
N SER A 246 11.89 -13.38 48.54
CA SER A 246 12.53 -12.29 49.30
C SER A 246 14.03 -12.49 49.59
N ALA A 247 14.59 -13.67 49.28
CA ALA A 247 16.00 -14.00 49.45
C ALA A 247 16.82 -14.01 48.14
N MET A 248 16.23 -13.63 47.01
CA MET A 248 16.86 -13.68 45.68
C MET A 248 17.19 -12.29 45.14
N THR A 249 18.40 -12.14 44.57
CA THR A 249 18.84 -10.90 43.92
C THR A 249 18.09 -10.64 42.63
N LEU A 250 17.78 -9.37 42.34
CA LEU A 250 16.94 -8.90 41.22
C LEU A 250 17.09 -9.66 39.88
N PRO A 251 18.30 -9.92 39.35
CA PRO A 251 18.46 -10.59 38.06
C PRO A 251 17.84 -12.00 37.98
N PHE A 252 17.83 -12.73 39.10
CA PHE A 252 17.25 -14.07 39.15
C PHE A 252 15.72 -14.05 39.11
N PHE A 253 15.11 -12.95 39.57
CA PHE A 253 13.66 -12.76 39.53
C PHE A 253 13.17 -12.51 38.10
N THR A 254 13.92 -11.73 37.31
CA THR A 254 13.62 -11.50 35.88
C THR A 254 13.74 -12.76 35.04
N ASP A 255 14.78 -13.57 35.24
CA ASP A 255 14.97 -14.82 34.49
C ASP A 255 13.86 -15.85 34.79
N VAL A 256 13.48 -16.00 36.07
CA VAL A 256 12.38 -16.89 36.48
C VAL A 256 11.04 -16.41 35.92
N LEU A 257 10.77 -15.11 35.94
CA LEU A 257 9.53 -14.54 35.38
C LEU A 257 9.47 -14.71 33.85
N ALA A 258 10.58 -14.49 33.14
CA ALA A 258 10.68 -14.70 31.69
C ALA A 258 10.46 -16.18 31.31
N CYS A 259 11.05 -17.12 32.05
CA CYS A 259 10.77 -18.55 31.88
C CYS A 259 9.30 -18.88 32.13
N PHE A 260 8.68 -18.33 33.17
CA PHE A 260 7.27 -18.59 33.50
C PHE A 260 6.31 -18.06 32.42
N LEU A 261 6.54 -16.83 31.93
CA LEU A 261 5.78 -16.25 30.82
C LEU A 261 5.96 -17.05 29.52
N LYS A 262 7.17 -17.52 29.23
CA LYS A 262 7.42 -18.36 28.05
C LYS A 262 6.67 -19.70 28.12
N ILE A 263 6.71 -20.38 29.27
CA ILE A 263 5.95 -21.63 29.50
C ILE A 263 4.44 -21.40 29.37
N MET A 264 3.93 -20.24 29.79
CA MET A 264 2.53 -19.85 29.57
C MET A 264 2.20 -19.68 28.08
N CYS A 265 3.05 -19.02 27.29
CA CYS A 265 2.88 -18.90 25.84
C CYS A 265 2.89 -20.27 25.14
N ASP A 266 3.89 -21.11 25.43
CA ASP A 266 4.02 -22.45 24.82
C ASP A 266 2.78 -23.32 25.12
N ALA A 267 2.24 -23.24 26.34
CA ALA A 267 1.03 -23.96 26.75
C ALA A 267 -0.28 -23.41 26.13
N ILE A 268 -0.32 -22.15 25.70
CA ILE A 268 -1.43 -21.58 24.92
C ILE A 268 -1.35 -22.05 23.46
N THR A 269 -0.13 -22.15 22.91
CA THR A 269 0.09 -22.65 21.54
C THR A 269 -0.33 -24.12 21.39
N GLU A 270 0.10 -25.02 22.29
CA GLU A 270 -0.37 -26.43 22.30
C GLU A 270 -1.90 -26.55 22.37
N ARG A 271 -2.60 -25.55 22.93
CA ARG A 271 -4.06 -25.57 23.07
C ARG A 271 -4.78 -25.18 21.79
N ASN A 272 -4.27 -24.19 21.04
CA ASN A 272 -4.83 -23.78 19.76
C ASN A 272 -4.75 -24.89 18.70
N ASP A 273 -3.62 -25.60 18.63
CA ASP A 273 -3.41 -26.70 17.65
C ASP A 273 -4.34 -27.91 17.87
N ASN A 274 -4.99 -28.02 19.04
CA ASN A 274 -5.93 -29.09 19.37
C ASN A 274 -7.41 -28.71 19.17
N GLU A 275 -7.76 -27.44 18.97
CA GLU A 275 -9.15 -26.95 18.87
C GLU A 275 -9.55 -26.38 17.49
N THR A 276 -8.77 -26.63 16.43
CA THR A 276 -9.11 -26.26 15.04
C THR A 276 -10.24 -27.12 14.45
N GLY A 277 -11.45 -27.01 15.01
CA GLY A 277 -12.62 -27.81 14.63
C GLY A 277 -13.96 -27.07 14.61
N ASN A 278 -14.07 -25.89 15.22
CA ASN A 278 -15.26 -25.01 15.14
C ASN A 278 -14.83 -23.54 15.15
N GLY A 279 -15.46 -22.71 14.30
CA GLY A 279 -15.13 -21.29 14.19
C GLY A 279 -15.70 -20.46 15.34
N ASN A 280 -14.87 -20.14 16.35
CA ASN A 280 -15.11 -19.05 17.32
C ASN A 280 -13.82 -18.69 18.11
N ALA A 281 -12.69 -18.53 17.41
CA ALA A 281 -11.36 -18.30 18.00
C ALA A 281 -10.90 -16.84 17.88
N PHE A 282 -11.60 -15.90 18.51
CA PHE A 282 -11.27 -14.45 18.48
C PHE A 282 -10.74 -13.83 19.80
N PRO A 283 -11.16 -14.23 21.02
CA PRO A 283 -10.67 -13.59 22.25
C PRO A 283 -9.18 -13.87 22.55
N MET A 284 -8.79 -15.15 22.51
CA MET A 284 -7.49 -15.65 23.01
C MET A 284 -6.26 -15.10 22.27
N ARG A 285 -6.40 -14.67 21.00
CA ARG A 285 -5.27 -14.22 20.18
C ARG A 285 -4.69 -12.91 20.69
N LYS A 286 -5.56 -11.97 21.12
CA LYS A 286 -5.17 -10.66 21.63
C LYS A 286 -4.45 -10.76 22.99
N GLU A 287 -4.89 -11.70 23.84
CA GLU A 287 -4.23 -12.00 25.12
C GLU A 287 -2.85 -12.65 24.91
N TYR A 288 -2.72 -13.55 23.92
CA TYR A 288 -1.42 -14.14 23.54
C TYR A 288 -0.44 -13.08 22.99
N GLU A 289 -0.92 -12.18 22.12
CA GLU A 289 -0.13 -11.07 21.58
C GLU A 289 0.32 -10.11 22.71
N GLN A 290 -0.57 -9.76 23.65
CA GLN A 290 -0.22 -8.99 24.85
C GLN A 290 0.77 -9.71 25.77
N LEU A 291 0.64 -11.03 25.97
CA LEU A 291 1.59 -11.82 26.77
C LEU A 291 2.98 -11.90 26.12
N GLN A 292 3.06 -12.02 24.79
CA GLN A 292 4.33 -11.92 24.08
C GLN A 292 4.95 -10.51 24.22
N GLN A 293 4.13 -9.46 24.09
CA GLN A 293 4.58 -8.07 24.23
C GLN A 293 5.12 -7.79 25.64
N LEU A 294 4.42 -8.24 26.69
CA LEU A 294 4.87 -8.16 28.09
C LEU A 294 6.13 -8.99 28.36
N ALA A 295 6.25 -10.20 27.80
CA ALA A 295 7.44 -11.02 27.94
C ALA A 295 8.68 -10.42 27.25
N GLN A 296 8.50 -9.80 26.08
CA GLN A 296 9.55 -9.04 25.39
C GLN A 296 9.96 -7.80 26.19
N GLN A 297 8.99 -7.01 26.68
CA GLN A 297 9.25 -5.85 27.55
C GLN A 297 10.03 -6.25 28.82
N ALA A 298 9.71 -7.37 29.46
CA ALA A 298 10.42 -7.87 30.64
C ALA A 298 11.87 -8.31 30.37
N THR A 299 12.23 -8.66 29.13
CA THR A 299 13.57 -9.14 28.75
C THR A 299 14.45 -8.07 28.07
N ALA A 300 13.86 -6.98 27.58
CA ALA A 300 14.55 -5.94 26.81
C ALA A 300 15.42 -4.95 27.64
N ALA A 301 15.56 -5.15 28.96
CA ALA A 301 16.13 -4.15 29.86
C ALA A 301 17.67 -4.09 29.95
N ALA A 302 18.41 -4.93 29.20
CA ALA A 302 19.86 -5.08 29.42
C ALA A 302 20.74 -5.38 28.19
N ASN A 303 20.18 -5.79 27.05
CA ASN A 303 20.95 -6.23 25.86
C ASN A 303 20.39 -5.60 24.58
N PRO A 304 21.23 -5.33 23.56
CA PRO A 304 20.76 -4.84 22.26
C PRO A 304 19.90 -5.89 21.54
N PRO A 305 18.94 -5.47 20.71
CA PRO A 305 18.16 -6.36 19.85
C PRO A 305 19.03 -7.18 18.87
N ALA A 306 18.47 -8.28 18.38
CA ALA A 306 19.05 -9.00 17.26
C ALA A 306 19.08 -8.11 15.99
N LEU A 307 20.15 -8.24 15.20
CA LEU A 307 20.29 -7.53 13.93
C LEU A 307 19.19 -7.95 12.92
N PRO A 308 18.77 -7.05 12.02
CA PRO A 308 17.84 -7.37 10.94
C PRO A 308 18.41 -8.40 9.96
N VAL A 309 17.54 -8.98 9.12
CA VAL A 309 17.96 -9.89 8.04
C VAL A 309 18.67 -9.11 6.93
N HIS A 310 18.22 -7.90 6.63
CA HIS A 310 18.79 -7.02 5.62
C HIS A 310 19.16 -5.64 6.22
N PRO A 311 20.33 -5.04 5.88
CA PRO A 311 20.75 -3.75 6.46
C PRO A 311 19.78 -2.59 6.21
N LEU A 312 18.94 -2.68 5.17
CA LEU A 312 17.94 -1.67 4.81
C LEU A 312 16.54 -1.92 5.41
N ASP A 313 16.32 -3.03 6.13
CA ASP A 313 15.03 -3.29 6.78
C ASP A 313 14.70 -2.14 7.76
N PRO A 314 13.46 -1.62 7.82
CA PRO A 314 13.07 -0.61 8.80
C PRO A 314 13.42 -1.00 10.24
N LEU A 315 13.44 -0.05 11.18
CA LEU A 315 13.64 -0.38 12.59
C LEU A 315 12.47 -1.23 13.09
N SER A 316 12.80 -2.36 13.69
CA SER A 316 11.81 -3.23 14.35
C SER A 316 11.26 -2.58 15.62
N VAL A 317 10.09 -3.06 16.08
CA VAL A 317 9.46 -2.70 17.37
C VAL A 317 10.47 -2.74 18.53
N LEU A 318 11.35 -3.76 18.55
CA LEU A 318 12.38 -3.92 19.60
C LEU A 318 13.52 -2.91 19.45
N GLU A 319 13.93 -2.56 18.24
CA GLU A 319 14.95 -1.53 17.99
C GLU A 319 14.45 -0.14 18.37
N ILE A 320 13.21 0.22 18.01
CA ILE A 320 12.60 1.50 18.39
C ILE A 320 12.53 1.61 19.93
N GLN A 321 12.05 0.55 20.61
CA GLN A 321 11.96 0.52 22.07
C GLN A 321 13.33 0.58 22.75
N HIS A 322 14.36 -0.07 22.19
CA HIS A 322 15.72 -0.03 22.72
C HIS A 322 16.35 1.35 22.55
N VAL A 323 16.20 1.96 21.36
CA VAL A 323 16.73 3.30 21.06
C VAL A 323 16.09 4.35 21.94
N SER A 324 14.77 4.30 22.17
CA SER A 324 14.11 5.26 23.08
C SER A 324 14.58 5.10 24.53
N ASN A 325 14.84 3.87 24.98
CA ASN A 325 15.41 3.61 26.31
C ASN A 325 16.85 4.15 26.45
N VAL A 326 17.70 3.97 25.43
CA VAL A 326 19.05 4.55 25.37
C VAL A 326 19.00 6.08 25.43
N ILE A 327 18.09 6.71 24.68
CA ILE A 327 17.93 8.17 24.65
C ILE A 327 17.38 8.70 25.99
N LYS A 328 16.40 8.03 26.60
CA LYS A 328 15.88 8.35 27.94
C LYS A 328 16.96 8.25 29.02
N ALA A 329 17.83 7.24 28.94
CA ALA A 329 18.96 7.09 29.86
C ALA A 329 20.02 8.19 29.65
N HIS A 330 20.29 8.58 28.40
CA HIS A 330 21.25 9.65 28.09
C HIS A 330 20.77 11.05 28.54
N PHE A 331 19.46 11.33 28.43
CA PHE A 331 18.85 12.58 28.88
C PHE A 331 18.14 12.45 30.25
N ALA A 332 18.60 11.54 31.11
CA ALA A 332 17.99 11.29 32.42
C ALA A 332 17.91 12.59 33.27
N GLY A 333 16.71 12.89 33.77
CA GLY A 333 16.42 14.12 34.52
C GLY A 333 15.99 15.32 33.68
N VAL A 334 15.96 15.20 32.35
CA VAL A 334 15.34 16.16 31.43
C VAL A 334 13.98 15.60 30.98
N ASN A 335 12.92 16.42 30.95
CA ASN A 335 11.67 15.99 30.31
C ASN A 335 11.81 16.11 28.79
N ILE A 336 11.54 15.01 28.08
CA ILE A 336 11.73 14.89 26.63
C ILE A 336 10.50 14.24 25.99
N SER A 337 10.10 14.76 24.83
CA SER A 337 9.12 14.12 23.95
C SER A 337 9.82 13.65 22.68
N PHE A 338 9.56 12.41 22.27
CA PHE A 338 10.04 11.89 21.00
C PHE A 338 9.23 12.47 19.85
N ASN A 339 9.88 12.70 18.72
CA ASN A 339 9.25 13.20 17.50
C ASN A 339 9.60 12.32 16.29
N THR A 340 10.78 11.71 16.29
CA THR A 340 11.18 10.71 15.30
C THR A 340 12.12 9.71 15.96
N ILE A 341 11.89 8.42 15.68
CA ILE A 341 12.92 7.37 15.74
C ILE A 341 12.81 6.62 14.42
N SER A 342 13.88 6.61 13.61
CA SER A 342 13.88 6.01 12.28
C SER A 342 15.26 5.42 11.96
N LEU A 343 15.33 4.51 10.99
CA LEU A 343 16.60 4.03 10.45
C LEU A 343 17.37 5.20 9.82
N LYS A 344 18.68 5.33 10.12
CA LYS A 344 19.60 6.05 9.23
C LYS A 344 20.17 5.02 8.26
N GLU A 345 19.66 5.04 7.02
CA GLU A 345 20.02 4.06 5.99
C GLU A 345 21.55 4.10 5.73
N PRO A 346 22.24 2.95 5.71
CA PRO A 346 23.70 2.87 5.72
C PRO A 346 24.33 3.46 4.45
N ALA A 347 25.49 4.10 4.57
CA ALA A 347 26.22 4.73 3.46
C ALA A 347 26.31 3.81 2.22
N LYS A 348 26.08 4.34 1.01
CA LYS A 348 26.02 3.56 -0.24
C LYS A 348 27.27 2.72 -0.43
N LYS A 349 28.44 3.30 -0.14
CA LYS A 349 29.72 2.59 -0.20
C LYS A 349 29.73 1.38 0.75
N ALA A 350 29.28 1.54 1.99
CA ALA A 350 29.24 0.46 2.98
C ALA A 350 28.25 -0.64 2.57
N TYR A 351 27.06 -0.26 2.05
CA TYR A 351 26.07 -1.21 1.56
C TYR A 351 26.61 -2.11 0.43
N TYR A 352 27.27 -1.53 -0.58
CA TYR A 352 27.82 -2.33 -1.68
C TYR A 352 29.17 -2.99 -1.38
N ASP A 353 29.96 -2.47 -0.44
CA ASP A 353 31.12 -3.19 0.10
C ASP A 353 30.66 -4.48 0.80
N TRP A 354 29.61 -4.43 1.62
CA TRP A 354 28.95 -5.61 2.20
C TRP A 354 28.42 -6.55 1.10
N LYS A 355 27.43 -6.09 0.33
CA LYS A 355 26.63 -6.90 -0.60
C LYS A 355 27.45 -7.54 -1.73
N GLU A 356 28.38 -6.79 -2.32
CA GLU A 356 29.02 -7.15 -3.59
C GLU A 356 30.52 -7.46 -3.46
N LYS A 357 31.13 -7.20 -2.29
CA LYS A 357 32.57 -7.43 -2.04
C LYS A 357 32.86 -8.28 -0.80
N ASN A 358 31.83 -8.85 -0.17
CA ASN A 358 31.91 -9.60 1.09
C ASN A 358 32.52 -8.80 2.25
N GLY A 359 32.26 -7.49 2.28
CA GLY A 359 32.65 -6.60 3.37
C GLY A 359 31.86 -6.83 4.67
N PRO A 360 32.21 -6.11 5.76
CA PRO A 360 31.48 -6.20 7.01
C PRO A 360 30.04 -5.71 6.84
N ILE A 361 29.11 -6.27 7.62
CA ILE A 361 27.74 -5.78 7.73
C ILE A 361 27.78 -4.29 8.14
N PRO A 362 27.02 -3.38 7.48
CA PRO A 362 27.03 -1.96 7.83
C PRO A 362 26.56 -1.72 9.29
N PRO A 363 27.04 -0.66 9.97
CA PRO A 363 26.54 -0.27 11.28
C PRO A 363 25.02 -0.08 11.29
N ARG A 364 24.35 -0.54 12.35
CA ARG A 364 22.90 -0.49 12.50
C ARG A 364 22.52 0.72 13.36
N ILE A 365 22.26 1.85 12.70
CA ILE A 365 22.12 3.17 13.32
C ILE A 365 20.67 3.66 13.24
N ALA A 366 20.15 4.14 14.37
CA ALA A 366 18.92 4.92 14.41
C ALA A 366 19.23 6.43 14.37
N TYR A 367 18.47 7.17 13.57
CA TYR A 367 18.30 8.61 13.69
C TYR A 367 17.16 8.92 14.67
N TYR A 368 17.33 9.96 15.49
CA TYR A 368 16.27 10.43 16.37
C TYR A 368 16.11 11.95 16.35
N VAL A 369 14.89 12.40 16.66
CA VAL A 369 14.54 13.79 16.95
C VAL A 369 13.71 13.80 18.24
N ILE A 370 14.09 14.66 19.19
CA ILE A 370 13.35 14.91 20.43
C ILE A 370 13.12 16.42 20.63
N VAL A 371 11.97 16.75 21.21
CA VAL A 371 11.67 18.08 21.79
C VAL A 371 11.96 18.00 23.31
N LYS A 372 12.35 19.13 23.91
CA LYS A 372 12.69 19.23 25.34
C LYS A 372 11.96 20.40 25.97
N ASP A 373 11.45 20.23 27.18
CA ASP A 373 10.77 21.30 27.90
C ASP A 373 11.66 22.54 28.06
N GLY A 374 11.11 23.71 27.74
CA GLY A 374 11.82 24.99 27.80
C GLY A 374 12.87 25.24 26.71
N VAL A 375 13.10 24.30 25.78
CA VAL A 375 14.03 24.47 24.65
C VAL A 375 13.28 24.87 23.38
N ASN A 376 13.73 25.94 22.72
CA ASN A 376 13.07 26.48 21.54
C ASN A 376 13.67 25.90 20.24
N GLY A 377 13.25 24.69 19.90
CA GLY A 377 13.69 23.95 18.72
C GLY A 377 13.75 22.45 18.99
N VAL A 378 14.74 21.76 18.43
CA VAL A 378 14.88 20.30 18.55
C VAL A 378 16.26 19.89 19.06
N THR A 379 16.37 18.66 19.56
CA THR A 379 17.64 17.94 19.62
C THR A 379 17.55 16.72 18.70
N GLU A 380 18.47 16.63 17.75
CA GLU A 380 18.64 15.48 16.88
C GLU A 380 19.92 14.71 17.23
N GLY A 381 20.03 13.47 16.75
CA GLY A 381 21.23 12.67 16.92
C GLY A 381 21.14 11.28 16.30
N PHE A 382 22.19 10.50 16.53
CA PHE A 382 22.29 9.10 16.09
C PHE A 382 22.59 8.17 17.26
N VAL A 383 22.02 6.96 17.23
CA VAL A 383 22.31 5.87 18.18
C VAL A 383 22.83 4.67 17.40
N ASP A 384 24.01 4.17 17.74
CA ASP A 384 24.43 2.82 17.31
C ASP A 384 23.71 1.79 18.19
N ILE A 385 22.85 0.98 17.57
CA ILE A 385 21.98 0.04 18.27
C ILE A 385 22.80 -1.09 18.96
N PRO A 386 23.78 -1.75 18.29
CA PRO A 386 24.55 -2.83 18.90
C PRO A 386 25.37 -2.41 20.11
N SER A 387 26.05 -1.26 20.08
CA SER A 387 26.79 -0.73 21.23
C SER A 387 25.94 0.09 22.21
N SER A 388 24.63 0.26 21.92
CA SER A 388 23.68 1.02 22.74
C SER A 388 24.17 2.45 23.05
N THR A 389 24.90 3.07 22.11
CA THR A 389 25.65 4.31 22.33
C THR A 389 25.10 5.45 21.49
N VAL A 390 24.81 6.59 22.12
CA VAL A 390 24.51 7.86 21.44
C VAL A 390 25.79 8.38 20.79
N LEU A 391 25.83 8.38 19.46
CA LEU A 391 26.99 8.79 18.65
C LEU A 391 27.13 10.30 18.54
N THR A 392 25.99 11.01 18.45
CA THR A 392 25.92 12.46 18.31
C THR A 392 24.73 13.03 19.06
N VAL A 393 24.90 14.26 19.53
CA VAL A 393 23.82 15.10 20.06
C VAL A 393 23.99 16.49 19.44
N LYS A 394 22.98 16.96 18.71
CA LYS A 394 22.98 18.27 18.05
C LYS A 394 21.69 19.02 18.43
N VAL A 395 21.85 20.11 19.17
CA VAL A 395 20.74 21.03 19.47
C VAL A 395 20.59 21.97 18.28
N LEU A 396 19.36 22.14 17.81
CA LEU A 396 19.02 23.04 16.71
C LEU A 396 17.97 24.04 17.18
N GLU A 397 18.39 25.29 17.31
CA GLU A 397 17.52 26.44 17.53
C GLU A 397 17.02 26.99 16.19
N GLY A 398 15.84 27.62 16.16
CA GLY A 398 15.31 28.27 14.95
C GLY A 398 14.88 27.30 13.84
N VAL A 399 14.58 26.05 14.19
CA VAL A 399 13.89 25.07 13.35
C VAL A 399 12.75 24.43 14.13
N GLN A 400 11.74 23.90 13.45
CA GLN A 400 10.68 23.12 14.07
C GLN A 400 10.58 21.76 13.38
N PRO A 401 10.27 20.68 14.13
CA PRO A 401 10.21 19.33 13.57
C PRO A 401 8.95 19.11 12.74
N ILE A 402 8.88 17.93 12.11
CA ILE A 402 7.62 17.36 11.60
C ILE A 402 6.55 17.36 12.71
N LEU A 403 5.28 17.45 12.35
CA LEU A 403 4.17 17.25 13.29
C LEU A 403 3.86 15.76 13.42
N ALA A 404 3.77 15.27 14.66
CA ALA A 404 3.33 13.90 14.93
C ALA A 404 1.79 13.85 14.91
N PRO A 405 1.16 12.70 14.61
CA PRO A 405 -0.30 12.56 14.61
C PRO A 405 -0.97 13.02 15.92
N GLU A 406 -0.32 12.78 17.07
CA GLU A 406 -0.78 13.20 18.40
C GLU A 406 -0.77 14.73 18.58
N ASP A 407 0.11 15.46 17.88
CA ASP A 407 0.13 16.94 17.88
C ASP A 407 -1.13 17.50 17.20
N LEU A 408 -1.73 16.77 16.25
CA LEU A 408 -2.89 17.25 15.48
C LEU A 408 -4.17 17.14 16.31
N GLN A 409 -4.36 16.01 16.99
CA GLN A 409 -5.53 15.74 17.83
C GLN A 409 -5.63 16.75 18.99
N ARG A 410 -4.50 17.04 19.65
CA ARG A 410 -4.43 17.94 20.80
C ARG A 410 -4.84 19.39 20.46
N THR A 411 -4.66 19.83 19.22
CA THR A 411 -5.07 21.18 18.78
C THR A 411 -6.58 21.35 18.79
N GLU A 412 -7.36 20.32 18.46
CA GLU A 412 -8.83 20.42 18.49
C GLU A 412 -9.35 20.58 19.93
N GLU A 413 -8.76 19.86 20.90
CA GLU A 413 -9.07 20.03 22.33
C GLU A 413 -8.74 21.45 22.83
N ILE A 414 -7.60 22.00 22.39
CA ILE A 414 -7.16 23.36 22.74
C ILE A 414 -8.12 24.42 22.18
N VAL A 415 -8.47 24.38 20.89
CA VAL A 415 -9.35 25.41 20.31
C VAL A 415 -10.79 25.29 20.78
N ARG A 416 -11.29 24.08 21.09
CA ARG A 416 -12.63 23.90 21.70
C ARG A 416 -12.75 24.52 23.10
N THR A 417 -11.65 24.70 23.81
CA THR A 417 -11.63 25.18 25.21
C THR A 417 -11.08 26.60 25.39
N ASP A 418 -10.57 27.24 24.33
CA ASP A 418 -10.07 28.61 24.39
C ASP A 418 -11.21 29.66 24.42
N PRO A 419 -11.26 30.57 25.43
CA PRO A 419 -12.35 31.55 25.56
C PRO A 419 -12.48 32.55 24.39
N GLU A 420 -11.40 32.86 23.66
CA GLU A 420 -11.47 33.77 22.52
C GLU A 420 -11.94 33.03 21.27
N VAL A 421 -11.55 31.76 21.06
CA VAL A 421 -12.13 30.90 20.02
C VAL A 421 -13.63 30.72 20.23
N ILE A 422 -14.06 30.37 21.44
CA ILE A 422 -15.48 30.24 21.81
C ILE A 422 -16.25 31.53 21.46
N LYS A 423 -15.69 32.69 21.82
CA LYS A 423 -16.24 34.00 21.47
C LYS A 423 -16.29 34.25 19.95
N GLN A 424 -15.33 33.75 19.16
CA GLN A 424 -15.42 33.81 17.70
C GLN A 424 -16.48 32.87 17.12
N CYS A 425 -16.66 31.66 17.66
CA CYS A 425 -17.76 30.76 17.30
C CYS A 425 -19.14 31.41 17.54
N VAL A 426 -19.35 32.04 18.70
CA VAL A 426 -20.58 32.78 19.03
C VAL A 426 -20.81 33.96 18.07
N LEU A 427 -19.77 34.70 17.71
CA LEU A 427 -19.87 35.76 16.69
C LEU A 427 -20.22 35.20 15.30
N SER A 428 -19.63 34.06 14.91
CA SER A 428 -19.95 33.35 13.67
C SER A 428 -21.30 32.60 13.71
N GLY A 429 -21.97 32.52 14.86
CA GLY A 429 -23.36 32.06 15.01
C GLY A 429 -23.56 30.69 15.67
N ILE A 430 -22.51 30.09 16.22
CA ILE A 430 -22.54 28.78 16.90
C ILE A 430 -22.64 29.03 18.42
N PRO A 431 -23.58 28.41 19.16
CA PRO A 431 -23.69 28.57 20.61
C PRO A 431 -22.45 28.12 21.39
N GLU A 432 -22.20 28.74 22.54
CA GLU A 432 -21.09 28.40 23.45
C GLU A 432 -21.22 26.97 24.02
N ASP A 433 -22.45 26.49 24.18
CA ASP A 433 -22.76 25.11 24.59
C ASP A 433 -22.65 24.07 23.43
N ASP A 434 -22.42 24.51 22.19
CA ASP A 434 -22.25 23.64 21.01
C ASP A 434 -20.78 23.49 20.56
N MET A 435 -19.80 23.89 21.37
CA MET A 435 -18.36 23.79 21.01
C MET A 435 -17.88 22.36 20.73
N LYS A 436 -18.57 21.33 21.24
CA LYS A 436 -18.38 19.92 20.85
C LYS A 436 -18.56 19.65 19.34
N ASN A 437 -19.38 20.45 18.67
CA ASN A 437 -19.72 20.36 17.26
C ASN A 437 -18.83 21.25 16.37
N VAL A 438 -17.97 22.07 16.97
CA VAL A 438 -16.88 22.78 16.27
C VAL A 438 -15.72 21.81 16.09
N TYR A 439 -15.13 21.77 14.90
CA TYR A 439 -13.98 20.92 14.55
C TYR A 439 -12.86 21.77 13.95
N CYS A 440 -11.64 21.23 13.88
CA CYS A 440 -10.60 21.85 13.07
C CYS A 440 -9.63 20.86 12.42
N ASP A 441 -9.30 21.12 11.16
CA ASP A 441 -8.12 20.52 10.54
C ASP A 441 -6.89 21.25 11.08
N ALA A 442 -6.15 20.56 11.93
CA ALA A 442 -4.92 21.04 12.56
C ALA A 442 -3.76 20.98 11.55
N TRP A 443 -3.33 22.13 11.04
CA TRP A 443 -2.24 22.23 10.05
C TRP A 443 -0.97 22.78 10.68
N THR A 444 0.19 22.45 10.07
CA THR A 444 1.39 23.29 10.19
C THR A 444 1.01 24.75 9.91
N ILE A 445 1.56 25.72 10.66
CA ILE A 445 1.45 27.13 10.25
C ILE A 445 2.14 27.39 8.89
N GLY A 446 2.93 26.42 8.40
CA GLY A 446 3.72 26.50 7.17
C GLY A 446 4.90 27.43 7.38
N TYR A 447 4.63 28.73 7.26
CA TYR A 447 5.47 29.80 7.79
C TYR A 447 4.62 31.07 7.99
N ASP A 448 4.91 31.80 9.05
CA ASP A 448 4.32 33.11 9.35
C ASP A 448 5.40 34.04 9.93
N GLU A 449 5.61 35.19 9.30
CA GLU A 449 6.66 36.14 9.64
C GLU A 449 6.52 36.79 11.03
N ARG A 450 5.34 36.69 11.67
CA ARG A 450 5.12 37.20 13.04
C ARG A 450 5.89 36.41 14.10
N TRP A 451 6.23 35.15 13.82
CA TRP A 451 6.91 34.25 14.75
C TRP A 451 8.12 33.51 14.14
N GLY A 452 8.16 33.33 12.81
CA GLY A 452 9.13 32.45 12.16
C GLY A 452 9.13 31.06 12.78
N ALA A 453 10.31 30.55 13.15
CA ALA A 453 10.48 29.29 13.87
C ALA A 453 10.67 29.46 15.40
N SER A 454 10.36 30.63 15.98
CA SER A 454 10.60 30.93 17.41
C SER A 454 9.59 30.33 18.40
N ARG A 455 8.65 29.53 17.91
CA ARG A 455 7.60 28.80 18.62
C ARG A 455 7.24 27.56 17.79
N ARG A 456 6.68 26.49 18.38
CA ARG A 456 6.17 25.34 17.61
C ARG A 456 4.68 25.54 17.34
N LEU A 457 4.33 25.97 16.13
CA LEU A 457 3.02 26.54 15.82
C LEU A 457 2.21 25.71 14.81
N GLN A 458 0.95 25.52 15.14
CA GLN A 458 -0.09 25.08 14.22
C GLN A 458 -1.07 26.21 13.92
N GLN A 459 -1.75 26.09 12.78
CA GLN A 459 -2.92 26.90 12.43
C GLN A 459 -4.13 25.96 12.34
N ALA A 460 -5.22 26.29 13.02
CA ALA A 460 -6.45 25.52 13.00
C ALA A 460 -7.36 26.04 11.87
N LEU A 461 -7.67 25.19 10.89
CA LEU A 461 -8.70 25.48 9.89
C LEU A 461 -10.05 25.05 10.46
N MET A 462 -10.86 26.03 10.86
CA MET A 462 -12.05 25.80 11.68
C MET A 462 -13.27 25.40 10.82
N TYR A 463 -14.00 24.37 11.25
CA TYR A 463 -15.22 23.86 10.64
C TYR A 463 -16.31 23.60 11.71
N TRP A 464 -17.55 23.31 11.29
CA TRP A 464 -18.65 22.92 12.17
C TRP A 464 -19.46 21.74 11.62
N ARG A 465 -20.01 20.92 12.51
CA ARG A 465 -20.91 19.79 12.23
C ARG A 465 -22.26 20.00 12.91
N SER A 466 -23.36 19.69 12.25
CA SER A 466 -24.69 19.63 12.90
C SER A 466 -24.89 18.29 13.64
N ASP A 467 -24.35 17.21 13.08
CA ASP A 467 -24.33 15.84 13.60
C ASP A 467 -22.91 15.24 13.48
N GLU A 468 -22.53 14.25 14.31
CA GLU A 468 -21.16 13.73 14.31
C GLU A 468 -20.76 13.02 13.01
N ASP A 469 -21.73 12.45 12.25
CA ASP A 469 -21.52 11.83 10.93
C ASP A 469 -21.41 12.85 9.76
N ASP A 470 -21.43 14.17 10.01
CA ASP A 470 -21.36 15.22 8.99
C ASP A 470 -19.98 15.39 8.32
N SER A 471 -20.00 15.69 7.02
CA SER A 471 -18.83 16.22 6.30
C SER A 471 -18.63 17.71 6.62
N HIS A 472 -17.77 18.00 7.59
CA HIS A 472 -17.53 19.35 8.10
C HIS A 472 -17.02 20.34 7.03
N TYR A 473 -16.47 19.85 5.92
CA TYR A 473 -15.95 20.65 4.79
C TYR A 473 -17.03 21.44 4.05
N SER A 474 -18.30 21.13 4.29
CA SER A 474 -19.44 21.94 3.82
C SER A 474 -19.71 23.17 4.70
N HIS A 475 -19.11 23.26 5.89
CA HIS A 475 -19.33 24.32 6.88
C HIS A 475 -18.01 24.87 7.47
N PRO A 476 -17.09 25.41 6.64
CA PRO A 476 -15.95 26.20 7.12
C PRO A 476 -16.41 27.42 7.92
N LEU A 477 -15.60 27.83 8.91
CA LEU A 477 -15.76 29.10 9.61
C LEU A 477 -14.78 30.15 9.07
N ASP A 478 -14.95 31.41 9.48
CA ASP A 478 -14.26 32.54 8.86
C ASP A 478 -12.96 32.96 9.55
N PHE A 479 -12.56 32.34 10.66
CA PHE A 479 -11.39 32.71 11.44
C PHE A 479 -10.42 31.52 11.62
N CYS A 480 -9.13 31.81 11.87
CA CYS A 480 -8.07 30.82 11.98
C CYS A 480 -7.24 31.03 13.26
N PRO A 481 -7.44 30.20 14.31
CA PRO A 481 -6.61 30.21 15.51
C PRO A 481 -5.18 29.73 15.24
N ILE A 482 -4.22 30.33 15.94
CA ILE A 482 -2.82 29.92 15.98
C ILE A 482 -2.54 29.30 17.35
N VAL A 483 -2.12 28.04 17.36
CA VAL A 483 -1.86 27.25 18.57
C VAL A 483 -0.36 27.04 18.74
N ASP A 484 0.14 27.29 19.95
CA ASP A 484 1.50 26.90 20.35
C ASP A 484 1.46 25.51 20.99
N MET A 485 2.13 24.54 20.37
CA MET A 485 2.11 23.13 20.78
C MET A 485 2.94 22.86 22.04
N ASN A 486 3.92 23.72 22.33
CA ASN A 486 4.79 23.60 23.49
C ASN A 486 4.12 24.24 24.72
N GLU A 487 3.49 25.41 24.57
CA GLU A 487 2.68 26.02 25.63
C GLU A 487 1.27 25.40 25.76
N GLY A 488 0.79 24.67 24.75
CA GLY A 488 -0.49 23.96 24.75
C GLY A 488 -1.72 24.87 24.74
N LYS A 489 -1.68 25.98 23.99
CA LYS A 489 -2.73 27.01 24.00
C LYS A 489 -2.82 27.81 22.70
N VAL A 490 -3.95 28.48 22.49
CA VAL A 490 -4.08 29.53 21.46
C VAL A 490 -3.23 30.74 21.85
N ILE A 491 -2.49 31.30 20.89
CA ILE A 491 -1.67 32.52 21.08
C ILE A 491 -2.14 33.70 20.22
N TYR A 492 -2.92 33.45 19.18
CA TYR A 492 -3.48 34.47 18.28
C TYR A 492 -4.69 33.89 17.53
N ILE A 493 -5.57 34.74 16.99
CA ILE A 493 -6.60 34.33 16.02
C ILE A 493 -6.59 35.32 14.85
N ASP A 494 -6.39 34.80 13.64
CA ASP A 494 -6.57 35.59 12.41
C ASP A 494 -8.07 35.69 12.11
N ILE A 495 -8.60 36.92 12.18
CA ILE A 495 -10.02 37.24 11.97
C ILE A 495 -10.13 38.18 10.76
N PRO A 496 -10.97 37.88 9.75
CA PRO A 496 -11.07 38.68 8.53
C PRO A 496 -11.87 39.97 8.74
N ASN A 497 -11.48 41.01 8.00
CA ASN A 497 -12.20 42.30 7.99
C ASN A 497 -13.68 42.15 7.56
N ARG A 498 -13.96 41.26 6.60
CA ARG A 498 -15.32 40.81 6.28
C ARG A 498 -15.61 39.54 7.06
N ARG A 499 -16.48 39.62 8.07
CA ARG A 499 -17.00 38.44 8.77
C ARG A 499 -18.00 37.67 7.89
N ARG A 500 -17.96 36.34 7.97
CA ARG A 500 -18.96 35.42 7.42
C ARG A 500 -19.44 34.50 8.56
N LYS A 501 -20.76 34.43 8.78
CA LYS A 501 -21.35 33.50 9.75
C LYS A 501 -21.42 32.09 9.16
N VAL A 502 -21.42 31.06 10.02
CA VAL A 502 -21.57 29.65 9.61
C VAL A 502 -22.76 29.49 8.66
N SER A 503 -22.63 28.60 7.68
CA SER A 503 -23.71 28.35 6.71
C SER A 503 -24.98 27.83 7.40
N LYS A 504 -26.12 28.03 6.73
CA LYS A 504 -27.45 27.54 7.14
C LYS A 504 -28.02 26.52 6.16
N HIS A 505 -27.21 26.08 5.20
CA HIS A 505 -27.57 24.98 4.33
C HIS A 505 -27.43 23.64 5.10
N LYS A 506 -27.86 22.53 4.50
CA LYS A 506 -27.55 21.21 5.06
C LYS A 506 -26.08 20.89 4.80
N HIS A 507 -25.47 20.04 5.62
CA HIS A 507 -24.17 19.48 5.28
C HIS A 507 -24.24 18.65 4.00
N SER A 508 -23.16 18.72 3.21
CA SER A 508 -23.04 17.96 1.97
C SER A 508 -22.39 16.61 2.28
N ASN A 509 -23.21 15.64 2.66
CA ASN A 509 -22.74 14.34 3.14
C ASN A 509 -22.82 13.25 2.06
N PHE A 510 -22.04 12.17 2.25
CA PHE A 510 -21.80 11.13 1.25
C PHE A 510 -21.99 9.68 1.76
N HIS A 511 -22.05 9.43 3.07
CA HIS A 511 -22.30 8.08 3.59
C HIS A 511 -23.70 7.54 3.20
N PRO A 512 -23.91 6.20 3.15
CA PRO A 512 -25.12 5.60 2.59
C PRO A 512 -26.46 6.07 3.18
N ILE A 513 -26.50 6.45 4.46
CA ILE A 513 -27.69 7.04 5.11
C ILE A 513 -28.08 8.37 4.43
N HIS A 514 -27.09 9.23 4.17
CA HIS A 514 -27.28 10.52 3.51
C HIS A 514 -27.64 10.38 2.02
N ILE A 515 -27.07 9.40 1.32
CA ILE A 515 -27.45 9.10 -0.08
C ILE A 515 -28.91 8.64 -0.15
N LYS A 516 -29.34 7.79 0.79
CA LYS A 516 -30.73 7.39 0.96
C LYS A 516 -31.65 8.57 1.28
N GLU A 517 -31.27 9.49 2.15
CA GLU A 517 -32.08 10.68 2.45
C GLU A 517 -32.16 11.69 1.30
N LYS A 518 -31.09 11.80 0.50
CA LYS A 518 -30.96 12.77 -0.60
C LYS A 518 -31.61 12.30 -1.91
N TYR A 519 -31.61 10.99 -2.18
CA TYR A 519 -32.05 10.41 -3.46
C TYR A 519 -33.06 9.25 -3.32
N GLY A 520 -33.40 8.83 -2.10
CA GLY A 520 -34.31 7.71 -1.88
C GLY A 520 -35.77 8.04 -2.21
N THR A 521 -36.46 7.09 -2.84
CA THR A 521 -37.89 7.14 -3.14
C THR A 521 -38.58 5.87 -2.64
N PRO A 522 -39.93 5.76 -2.63
CA PRO A 522 -40.61 4.51 -2.30
C PRO A 522 -40.22 3.34 -3.23
N GLU A 523 -39.89 3.62 -4.48
CA GLU A 523 -39.47 2.66 -5.51
C GLU A 523 -37.97 2.35 -5.42
N ASN A 524 -37.16 3.29 -4.94
CA ASN A 524 -35.75 3.10 -4.63
C ASN A 524 -35.41 3.58 -3.19
N PRO A 525 -35.69 2.77 -2.15
CA PRO A 525 -35.45 3.15 -0.75
C PRO A 525 -33.96 3.28 -0.35
N SER A 526 -33.04 3.15 -1.30
CA SER A 526 -31.59 3.25 -1.10
C SER A 526 -30.97 4.54 -1.66
N GLY A 527 -31.63 5.20 -2.63
CA GLY A 527 -31.07 6.30 -3.42
C GLY A 527 -29.98 5.90 -4.43
N TYR A 528 -29.42 4.69 -4.35
CA TYR A 528 -28.39 4.19 -5.27
C TYR A 528 -28.98 3.68 -6.60
N ARG A 529 -28.17 3.70 -7.66
CA ARG A 529 -28.54 3.17 -8.98
C ARG A 529 -28.87 1.68 -8.88
N GLN A 530 -30.00 1.28 -9.48
CA GLN A 530 -30.52 -0.10 -9.43
C GLN A 530 -29.87 -1.04 -10.48
N GLU A 531 -28.59 -0.82 -10.79
CA GLU A 531 -27.85 -1.69 -11.71
C GLU A 531 -27.52 -3.05 -11.05
N PRO A 532 -27.46 -4.16 -11.80
CA PRO A 532 -27.15 -5.46 -11.22
C PRO A 532 -25.71 -5.52 -10.67
N ASP A 533 -25.55 -5.64 -9.35
CA ASP A 533 -24.26 -5.84 -8.68
C ASP A 533 -23.65 -7.20 -9.07
N THR A 534 -22.89 -7.18 -10.17
CA THR A 534 -22.32 -8.36 -10.81
C THR A 534 -20.85 -8.46 -10.43
N PRO A 535 -20.46 -9.39 -9.52
CA PRO A 535 -19.16 -9.33 -8.87
C PRO A 535 -18.01 -9.69 -9.82
N ILE A 536 -17.10 -8.74 -10.04
CA ILE A 536 -15.80 -9.00 -10.68
C ILE A 536 -14.87 -9.64 -9.65
N ASN A 537 -14.65 -10.95 -9.78
CA ASN A 537 -13.80 -11.74 -8.89
C ASN A 537 -12.39 -11.91 -9.47
N ILE A 538 -11.36 -11.59 -8.68
CA ILE A 538 -9.95 -11.77 -9.04
C ILE A 538 -9.38 -12.85 -8.13
N THR A 539 -8.84 -13.94 -8.70
CA THR A 539 -8.31 -15.08 -7.93
C THR A 539 -7.01 -15.60 -8.52
N GLN A 540 -6.13 -16.14 -7.67
CA GLN A 540 -4.91 -16.82 -8.09
C GLN A 540 -4.85 -18.22 -7.44
N PRO A 541 -5.51 -19.24 -8.02
CA PRO A 541 -5.71 -20.55 -7.36
C PRO A 541 -4.41 -21.34 -7.13
N ASN A 542 -3.32 -20.98 -7.80
CA ASN A 542 -1.98 -21.55 -7.62
C ASN A 542 -1.03 -20.63 -6.82
N GLY A 543 -1.57 -19.58 -6.18
CA GLY A 543 -0.79 -18.53 -5.53
C GLY A 543 -0.20 -17.50 -6.48
N VAL A 544 0.57 -16.57 -5.91
CA VAL A 544 1.28 -15.49 -6.61
C VAL A 544 2.59 -15.97 -7.23
N SER A 545 3.07 -15.30 -8.29
CA SER A 545 4.36 -15.61 -8.91
C SER A 545 5.56 -14.84 -8.34
N PHE A 546 5.32 -13.80 -7.54
CA PHE A 546 6.38 -13.11 -6.79
C PHE A 546 6.80 -13.92 -5.55
N LYS A 547 7.99 -13.60 -5.02
CA LYS A 547 8.50 -14.16 -3.77
C LYS A 547 9.05 -13.05 -2.88
N MET A 548 8.67 -13.09 -1.60
CA MET A 548 9.25 -12.27 -0.54
C MET A 548 10.23 -13.10 0.29
N ASP A 549 11.30 -12.46 0.75
CA ASP A 549 12.32 -13.00 1.65
C ASP A 549 12.70 -11.87 2.61
N GLY A 550 12.06 -11.82 3.78
CA GLY A 550 11.90 -10.57 4.53
C GLY A 550 11.24 -9.50 3.64
N ASN A 551 11.84 -8.31 3.59
CA ASN A 551 11.42 -7.23 2.70
C ASN A 551 12.05 -7.29 1.29
N VAL A 552 12.79 -8.35 0.94
CA VAL A 552 13.38 -8.53 -0.40
C VAL A 552 12.36 -9.17 -1.35
N MET A 553 11.97 -8.42 -2.37
CA MET A 553 11.05 -8.81 -3.45
C MET A 553 11.82 -9.43 -4.62
N LYS A 554 11.29 -10.53 -5.18
CA LYS A 554 11.74 -11.18 -6.42
C LYS A 554 10.55 -11.51 -7.33
N TRP A 555 10.48 -10.91 -8.52
CA TRP A 555 9.37 -11.07 -9.48
C TRP A 555 9.81 -10.78 -10.92
N SER A 556 9.41 -11.62 -11.88
CA SER A 556 9.65 -11.42 -13.34
C SER A 556 11.04 -10.84 -13.68
N ASN A 557 12.10 -11.53 -13.22
CA ASN A 557 13.52 -11.17 -13.30
C ASN A 557 13.98 -9.96 -12.46
N PHE A 558 13.10 -9.13 -11.90
CA PHE A 558 13.50 -8.12 -10.91
C PHE A 558 13.86 -8.74 -9.55
N SER A 559 14.81 -8.10 -8.87
CA SER A 559 15.06 -8.26 -7.42
C SER A 559 15.34 -6.89 -6.79
N PHE A 560 14.68 -6.58 -5.68
CA PHE A 560 14.81 -5.30 -4.94
C PHE A 560 14.38 -5.44 -3.48
N HIS A 561 14.66 -4.42 -2.66
CA HIS A 561 14.22 -4.32 -1.27
C HIS A 561 13.10 -3.26 -1.13
N ILE A 562 12.11 -3.57 -0.29
CA ILE A 562 10.98 -2.67 0.02
C ILE A 562 11.18 -2.10 1.43
N GLY A 563 11.78 -0.91 1.51
CA GLY A 563 11.88 -0.12 2.73
C GLY A 563 10.60 0.69 2.99
N PHE A 564 10.45 1.14 4.22
CA PHE A 564 9.41 2.08 4.63
C PHE A 564 9.95 3.01 5.73
N ASN A 565 9.65 4.31 5.68
CA ASN A 565 9.98 5.23 6.78
C ASN A 565 8.86 6.26 7.03
N TYR A 566 8.92 6.90 8.20
CA TYR A 566 7.90 7.83 8.71
C TYR A 566 7.58 9.02 7.77
N ARG A 567 8.55 9.43 6.94
CA ARG A 567 8.49 10.66 6.14
C ARG A 567 8.11 10.38 4.68
N GLU A 568 8.85 9.51 4.02
CA GLU A 568 8.73 9.20 2.59
C GLU A 568 7.68 8.12 2.30
N GLY A 569 7.26 7.36 3.33
CA GLY A 569 6.49 6.14 3.13
C GLY A 569 7.36 5.05 2.48
N ILE A 570 6.88 4.47 1.38
CA ILE A 570 7.58 3.41 0.61
C ILE A 570 8.90 3.92 0.01
N VAL A 571 9.98 3.18 0.26
CA VAL A 571 11.31 3.41 -0.33
C VAL A 571 11.77 2.13 -1.04
N LEU A 572 11.91 2.18 -2.36
CA LEU A 572 12.36 1.03 -3.16
C LEU A 572 13.87 1.08 -3.35
N SER A 573 14.58 0.06 -2.87
CA SER A 573 16.06 0.04 -2.82
C SER A 573 16.67 -1.14 -3.58
N ASP A 574 17.91 -0.95 -4.04
CA ASP A 574 18.75 -1.96 -4.68
C ASP A 574 18.05 -2.71 -5.84
N ILE A 575 17.45 -1.93 -6.74
CA ILE A 575 16.68 -2.43 -7.87
C ILE A 575 17.61 -3.00 -8.93
N THR A 576 17.48 -4.30 -9.16
CA THR A 576 18.25 -5.08 -10.15
C THR A 576 17.32 -5.88 -11.06
N TYR A 577 17.81 -6.27 -12.24
CA TYR A 577 17.14 -7.17 -13.18
C TYR A 577 18.09 -8.29 -13.62
N ASN A 578 17.59 -9.52 -13.64
CA ASN A 578 18.31 -10.72 -14.07
C ASN A 578 18.18 -10.91 -15.59
N ASP A 579 19.14 -10.37 -16.33
CA ASP A 579 19.26 -10.48 -17.78
C ASP A 579 19.91 -11.82 -18.16
N HIS A 580 19.08 -12.87 -18.20
CA HIS A 580 19.44 -14.27 -18.53
C HIS A 580 20.69 -14.82 -17.78
N GLY A 581 20.86 -14.45 -16.51
CA GLY A 581 21.97 -14.85 -15.65
C GLY A 581 22.94 -13.71 -15.31
N LYS A 582 22.97 -12.63 -16.10
CA LYS A 582 23.63 -11.38 -15.70
C LYS A 582 22.68 -10.58 -14.83
N VAL A 583 22.90 -10.54 -13.51
CA VAL A 583 22.20 -9.58 -12.65
C VAL A 583 22.77 -8.18 -12.92
N ARG A 584 21.89 -7.25 -13.32
CA ARG A 584 22.23 -5.88 -13.71
C ARG A 584 21.53 -4.89 -12.77
N PRO A 585 22.24 -3.95 -12.12
CA PRO A 585 21.59 -2.92 -11.33
C PRO A 585 20.90 -1.89 -12.23
N ILE A 586 19.91 -1.18 -11.65
CA ILE A 586 19.12 -0.15 -12.33
C ILE A 586 19.09 1.11 -11.46
N PHE A 587 18.59 1.00 -10.22
CA PHE A 587 18.50 2.10 -9.26
C PHE A 587 18.96 1.62 -7.88
N HIS A 588 19.75 2.42 -7.18
CA HIS A 588 20.13 2.14 -5.80
C HIS A 588 19.01 2.47 -4.81
N ARG A 589 18.25 3.56 -5.04
CA ARG A 589 17.11 3.99 -4.22
C ARG A 589 16.14 4.82 -5.05
N VAL A 590 14.84 4.61 -4.88
CA VAL A 590 13.75 5.38 -5.49
C VAL A 590 12.67 5.64 -4.44
N SER A 591 12.26 6.90 -4.28
CA SER A 591 11.20 7.32 -3.34
C SER A 591 10.57 8.65 -3.75
N LEU A 592 9.44 9.00 -3.15
CA LEU A 592 8.99 10.40 -3.08
C LEU A 592 9.66 11.04 -1.86
N ALA A 593 10.38 12.13 -2.08
CA ALA A 593 11.26 12.72 -1.07
C ALA A 593 10.76 14.06 -0.51
N GLU A 594 9.86 14.73 -1.22
CA GLU A 594 9.12 15.90 -0.73
C GLU A 594 7.85 16.13 -1.56
N MET A 595 6.91 16.90 -1.02
CA MET A 595 5.72 17.40 -1.72
C MET A 595 5.52 18.88 -1.45
N ILE A 596 4.69 19.57 -2.24
CA ILE A 596 4.11 20.85 -1.87
C ILE A 596 2.71 21.04 -2.49
N VAL A 597 1.77 21.54 -1.68
CA VAL A 597 0.36 21.80 -2.08
C VAL A 597 0.04 23.31 -2.01
N PRO A 598 0.58 24.15 -2.92
CA PRO A 598 0.42 25.60 -2.84
C PRO A 598 -0.97 26.05 -3.31
N TYR A 599 -1.68 26.78 -2.45
CA TYR A 599 -2.96 27.42 -2.79
C TYR A 599 -2.76 28.79 -3.44
N GLY A 600 -3.62 29.11 -4.41
CA GLY A 600 -3.55 30.30 -5.26
C GLY A 600 -4.39 31.49 -4.80
N SER A 601 -4.96 31.47 -3.60
CA SER A 601 -5.69 32.62 -3.04
C SER A 601 -4.73 33.57 -2.31
N PRO A 602 -4.63 34.86 -2.72
CA PRO A 602 -3.72 35.84 -2.11
C PRO A 602 -4.28 36.49 -0.85
N ASP A 603 -5.56 36.27 -0.53
CA ASP A 603 -6.20 36.86 0.66
C ASP A 603 -5.63 36.26 1.95
N PHE A 604 -5.32 37.10 2.92
CA PHE A 604 -4.80 36.67 4.22
C PHE A 604 -5.86 35.91 5.03
N PRO A 605 -5.55 34.75 5.66
CA PRO A 605 -4.22 34.16 5.85
C PRO A 605 -3.85 33.04 4.87
N HIS A 606 -4.52 32.93 3.71
CA HIS A 606 -4.42 31.76 2.84
C HIS A 606 -3.05 31.55 2.19
N GLN A 607 -2.16 32.56 2.19
CA GLN A 607 -0.77 32.41 1.78
C GLN A 607 0.00 31.34 2.59
N ARG A 608 -0.48 30.99 3.78
CA ARG A 608 0.07 29.91 4.62
C ARG A 608 -0.37 28.51 4.21
N LYS A 609 -1.38 28.37 3.34
CA LYS A 609 -1.77 27.07 2.78
C LYS A 609 -0.82 26.71 1.63
N HIS A 610 0.30 26.10 1.99
CA HIS A 610 1.29 25.56 1.05
C HIS A 610 2.02 24.36 1.68
N ALA A 611 1.26 23.44 2.28
CA ALA A 611 1.81 22.33 3.06
C ALA A 611 2.79 21.50 2.23
N LEU A 612 3.94 21.18 2.83
CA LEU A 612 4.87 20.19 2.29
C LEU A 612 4.62 18.86 2.98
N ASP A 613 3.59 18.12 2.51
CA ASP A 613 2.98 17.03 3.27
C ASP A 613 3.98 15.97 3.77
N ILE A 614 4.97 15.62 2.95
CA ILE A 614 6.05 14.69 3.30
C ILE A 614 6.96 15.28 4.39
N GLY A 615 7.39 16.54 4.28
CA GLY A 615 8.29 17.19 5.24
C GLY A 615 7.65 17.79 6.50
N GLU A 616 6.33 18.01 6.50
CA GLU A 616 5.61 18.65 7.61
C GLU A 616 4.70 17.68 8.40
N TYR A 617 4.25 16.57 7.80
CA TYR A 617 3.47 15.51 8.49
C TYR A 617 4.06 14.10 8.32
N GLY A 618 4.43 13.75 7.08
CA GLY A 618 5.07 12.48 6.72
C GLY A 618 4.11 11.48 6.10
N ALA A 619 4.37 11.06 4.86
CA ALA A 619 3.57 10.05 4.15
C ALA A 619 3.64 8.65 4.81
N GLY A 620 4.59 8.41 5.72
CA GLY A 620 4.60 7.23 6.58
C GLY A 620 3.70 7.38 7.81
N ASN A 621 3.82 8.49 8.54
CA ASN A 621 2.96 8.83 9.69
C ASN A 621 1.47 8.86 9.31
N CYS A 622 1.15 9.44 8.15
CA CYS A 622 -0.20 9.60 7.62
C CYS A 622 -0.76 8.35 6.92
N THR A 623 -0.01 7.25 6.80
CA THR A 623 -0.42 6.09 5.99
C THR A 623 -1.61 5.36 6.61
N ASN A 624 -2.59 4.98 5.79
CA ASN A 624 -3.76 4.25 6.25
C ASN A 624 -3.43 2.75 6.44
N PRO A 625 -4.11 2.04 7.37
CA PRO A 625 -4.12 0.59 7.39
C PRO A 625 -5.01 0.04 6.28
N LEU A 626 -4.44 -0.64 5.29
CA LEU A 626 -5.16 -1.04 4.07
C LEU A 626 -5.97 -2.34 4.25
N HIS A 627 -7.24 -2.33 3.87
CA HIS A 627 -8.17 -3.44 4.03
C HIS A 627 -8.30 -4.32 2.78
N LEU A 628 -8.30 -5.64 3.00
CA LEU A 628 -8.42 -6.65 1.95
C LEU A 628 -9.82 -6.63 1.31
N GLY A 629 -9.86 -6.47 -0.02
CA GLY A 629 -11.09 -6.44 -0.81
C GLY A 629 -11.68 -5.04 -1.01
N CYS A 630 -11.24 -4.06 -0.22
CA CYS A 630 -11.61 -2.64 -0.35
C CYS A 630 -10.52 -1.89 -1.12
N ASP A 631 -9.41 -1.56 -0.44
CA ASP A 631 -8.32 -0.75 -1.01
C ASP A 631 -7.43 -1.56 -1.96
N CYS A 632 -7.28 -2.86 -1.67
CA CYS A 632 -6.52 -3.81 -2.47
C CYS A 632 -7.31 -5.08 -2.75
N LYS A 633 -7.43 -5.44 -4.03
CA LYS A 633 -8.32 -6.50 -4.53
C LYS A 633 -7.56 -7.57 -5.31
N GLY A 634 -7.62 -8.81 -4.84
CA GLY A 634 -6.90 -9.96 -5.41
C GLY A 634 -6.26 -10.81 -4.31
N VAL A 635 -5.10 -11.40 -4.58
CA VAL A 635 -4.29 -12.10 -3.57
C VAL A 635 -3.18 -11.16 -3.11
N ILE A 636 -3.35 -10.59 -1.91
CA ILE A 636 -2.52 -9.51 -1.39
C ILE A 636 -1.52 -10.03 -0.35
N HIS A 637 -0.28 -9.58 -0.43
CA HIS A 637 0.70 -9.63 0.64
C HIS A 637 0.83 -8.23 1.26
N TYR A 638 1.02 -8.14 2.57
CA TYR A 638 1.07 -6.86 3.28
C TYR A 638 2.34 -6.73 4.10
N LEU A 639 2.84 -5.50 4.24
CA LEU A 639 3.85 -5.13 5.23
C LEU A 639 3.24 -4.13 6.22
N ASP A 640 3.63 -4.25 7.50
CA ASP A 640 3.32 -3.29 8.55
C ASP A 640 4.38 -2.18 8.59
N ALA A 641 4.02 -1.00 9.10
CA ALA A 641 4.96 0.08 9.40
C ALA A 641 5.09 0.29 10.91
N HIS A 642 6.30 0.64 11.39
CA HIS A 642 6.61 0.86 12.81
C HIS A 642 7.26 2.22 13.03
N PHE A 643 6.80 2.97 14.04
CA PHE A 643 7.34 4.29 14.42
C PHE A 643 7.39 4.41 15.95
N SER A 644 7.78 5.59 16.46
CA SER A 644 7.69 5.95 17.87
C SER A 644 6.50 6.87 18.12
N ASP A 645 5.76 6.66 19.21
CA ASP A 645 4.91 7.70 19.80
C ASP A 645 5.73 8.82 20.48
N LEU A 646 5.07 9.87 20.94
CA LEU A 646 5.68 10.96 21.72
C LEU A 646 6.40 10.51 23.02
N ALA A 647 6.01 9.38 23.60
CA ALA A 647 6.60 8.82 24.83
C ALA A 647 7.79 7.90 24.56
N GLY A 648 8.14 7.62 23.30
CA GLY A 648 9.21 6.69 22.93
C GLY A 648 8.77 5.22 22.84
N SER A 649 7.48 4.91 22.84
CA SER A 649 6.96 3.55 22.69
C SER A 649 6.77 3.22 21.20
N PRO A 650 7.02 1.96 20.78
CA PRO A 650 6.83 1.57 19.38
C PRO A 650 5.35 1.45 19.03
N ILE A 651 4.88 2.28 18.10
CA ILE A 651 3.56 2.18 17.47
C ILE A 651 3.64 1.38 16.17
N THR A 652 2.50 0.87 15.69
CA THR A 652 2.44 0.07 14.47
C THR A 652 1.18 0.36 13.66
N ILE A 653 1.35 0.76 12.40
CA ILE A 653 0.26 0.82 11.43
C ILE A 653 0.25 -0.52 10.69
N LYS A 654 -0.79 -1.32 10.95
CA LYS A 654 -1.00 -2.62 10.31
C LYS A 654 -1.34 -2.44 8.84
N ASN A 655 -0.86 -3.34 7.99
CA ASN A 655 -1.21 -3.36 6.56
C ASN A 655 -0.88 -2.05 5.80
N ALA A 656 0.13 -1.31 6.25
CA ALA A 656 0.53 0.00 5.70
C ALA A 656 0.96 -0.06 4.22
N VAL A 657 1.56 -1.17 3.79
CA VAL A 657 1.92 -1.41 2.38
C VAL A 657 1.19 -2.65 1.87
N CYS A 658 0.56 -2.50 0.70
CA CYS A 658 -0.08 -3.56 -0.06
C CYS A 658 0.81 -3.98 -1.24
N ILE A 659 0.93 -5.30 -1.47
CA ILE A 659 1.76 -5.91 -2.52
C ILE A 659 0.96 -7.00 -3.22
N HIS A 660 0.74 -6.86 -4.53
CA HIS A 660 0.06 -7.86 -5.35
C HIS A 660 0.50 -7.82 -6.82
N GLU A 661 0.09 -8.82 -7.60
CA GLU A 661 0.26 -8.80 -9.05
C GLU A 661 -1.09 -8.83 -9.79
N GLU A 662 -1.16 -8.08 -10.88
CA GLU A 662 -2.36 -7.94 -11.72
C GLU A 662 -2.07 -8.35 -13.16
N ASP A 663 -3.14 -8.62 -13.92
CA ASP A 663 -3.10 -8.65 -15.37
C ASP A 663 -2.90 -7.23 -15.93
N ASP A 664 -2.05 -7.09 -16.94
CA ASP A 664 -1.70 -5.83 -17.58
C ASP A 664 -2.00 -5.86 -19.09
N GLY A 665 -3.06 -6.59 -19.49
CA GLY A 665 -3.53 -6.68 -20.86
C GLY A 665 -2.61 -7.46 -21.79
N ILE A 666 -2.25 -6.86 -22.94
CA ILE A 666 -1.35 -7.45 -23.93
C ILE A 666 0.06 -6.89 -23.73
N LEU A 667 1.03 -7.78 -23.47
CA LEU A 667 2.45 -7.42 -23.39
C LEU A 667 3.04 -7.24 -24.79
N TYR A 668 2.78 -8.20 -25.68
CA TYR A 668 3.01 -8.06 -27.12
C TYR A 668 2.14 -9.03 -27.94
N LYS A 669 1.84 -8.64 -29.18
CA LYS A 669 1.09 -9.43 -30.15
C LYS A 669 1.58 -9.14 -31.57
N HIS A 670 1.63 -10.16 -32.43
CA HIS A 670 1.78 -9.99 -33.88
C HIS A 670 0.97 -11.05 -34.64
N SER A 671 0.53 -10.73 -35.86
CA SER A 671 -0.20 -11.63 -36.75
C SER A 671 0.17 -11.33 -38.22
N ASP A 672 0.45 -12.34 -39.04
CA ASP A 672 0.75 -12.16 -40.46
C ASP A 672 -0.55 -12.18 -41.30
N PHE A 673 -0.79 -11.13 -42.09
CA PHE A 673 -1.97 -11.05 -42.97
C PHE A 673 -1.97 -12.11 -44.09
N ARG A 674 -0.81 -12.67 -44.46
CA ARG A 674 -0.62 -13.53 -45.65
C ARG A 674 -1.38 -14.86 -45.61
N ASP A 675 -1.78 -15.32 -44.44
CA ASP A 675 -2.61 -16.51 -44.25
C ASP A 675 -3.95 -16.22 -43.52
N GLY A 676 -4.36 -14.94 -43.49
CA GLY A 676 -5.56 -14.49 -42.79
C GLY A 676 -5.36 -14.36 -41.28
N PHE A 677 -4.19 -13.93 -40.82
CA PHE A 677 -3.81 -13.78 -39.41
C PHE A 677 -3.76 -15.12 -38.64
N GLN A 678 -3.64 -16.24 -39.35
CA GLN A 678 -3.52 -17.58 -38.78
C GLN A 678 -2.12 -17.83 -38.21
N THR A 679 -1.07 -17.25 -38.83
CA THR A 679 0.23 -17.07 -38.20
C THR A 679 0.10 -15.94 -37.19
N THR A 680 0.25 -16.24 -35.90
CA THR A 680 0.18 -15.21 -34.85
C THR A 680 0.83 -15.65 -33.54
N ILE A 681 1.26 -14.68 -32.75
CA ILE A 681 1.69 -14.81 -31.36
C ILE A 681 1.01 -13.74 -30.53
N ASN A 682 0.55 -14.08 -29.32
CA ASN A 682 -0.11 -13.20 -28.38
C ASN A 682 0.34 -13.56 -26.95
N VAL A 683 0.87 -12.58 -26.21
CA VAL A 683 1.39 -12.75 -24.86
C VAL A 683 0.73 -11.72 -23.95
N ARG A 684 0.03 -12.18 -22.91
CA ARG A 684 -0.53 -11.29 -21.89
C ARG A 684 0.55 -10.74 -20.98
N GLY A 685 0.36 -9.51 -20.50
CA GLY A 685 1.23 -8.89 -19.51
C GLY A 685 0.74 -9.14 -18.10
N LYS A 686 1.67 -9.15 -17.15
CA LYS A 686 1.39 -8.89 -15.74
C LYS A 686 2.13 -7.66 -15.26
N ARG A 687 1.66 -7.10 -14.15
CA ARG A 687 2.35 -6.05 -13.39
C ARG A 687 2.40 -6.43 -11.91
N LEU A 688 3.47 -6.06 -11.24
CA LEU A 688 3.58 -6.12 -9.78
C LEU A 688 3.35 -4.70 -9.25
N ILE A 689 2.46 -4.57 -8.26
CA ILE A 689 2.12 -3.31 -7.61
C ILE A 689 2.59 -3.37 -6.16
N ILE A 690 3.20 -2.27 -5.70
CA ILE A 690 3.54 -1.99 -4.32
C ILE A 690 2.93 -0.62 -4.00
N SER A 691 1.94 -0.58 -3.11
CA SER A 691 1.13 0.61 -2.89
C SER A 691 0.88 0.94 -1.42
N GLN A 692 0.67 2.22 -1.17
CA GLN A 692 0.14 2.76 0.10
C GLN A 692 -0.94 3.79 -0.22
N ILE A 693 -1.77 4.10 0.77
CA ILE A 693 -2.64 5.28 0.75
C ILE A 693 -2.32 6.06 2.02
N PHE A 694 -2.24 7.39 1.95
CA PHE A 694 -2.06 8.23 3.14
C PHE A 694 -3.01 9.43 3.14
N THR A 695 -3.47 9.83 4.32
CA THR A 695 -4.42 10.93 4.54
C THR A 695 -3.71 12.16 5.09
N ALA A 696 -3.69 13.25 4.32
CA ALA A 696 -3.21 14.56 4.75
C ALA A 696 -4.42 15.44 5.10
N ALA A 697 -4.96 15.25 6.31
CA ALA A 697 -6.20 15.84 6.80
C ALA A 697 -7.40 15.62 5.85
N ASN A 698 -7.62 16.52 4.89
CA ASN A 698 -8.73 16.47 3.94
C ASN A 698 -8.44 15.64 2.66
N TYR A 699 -7.17 15.37 2.31
CA TYR A 699 -6.81 14.67 1.05
C TYR A 699 -6.28 13.24 1.26
N GLU A 700 -6.74 12.31 0.42
CA GLU A 700 -6.16 10.97 0.26
C GLU A 700 -5.21 10.91 -0.95
N TYR A 701 -4.00 10.43 -0.71
CA TYR A 701 -2.98 10.18 -1.72
C TYR A 701 -2.72 8.69 -1.90
N CYS A 702 -3.23 8.10 -2.98
CA CYS A 702 -2.99 6.70 -3.31
C CYS A 702 -1.74 6.57 -4.20
N LEU A 703 -0.67 5.97 -3.68
CA LEU A 703 0.61 5.80 -4.38
C LEU A 703 0.77 4.37 -4.89
N TYR A 704 1.06 4.18 -6.18
CA TYR A 704 1.21 2.86 -6.80
C TYR A 704 2.54 2.73 -7.56
N TRP A 705 3.54 2.11 -6.93
CA TRP A 705 4.78 1.72 -7.60
C TRP A 705 4.55 0.43 -8.39
N THR A 706 4.68 0.51 -9.70
CA THR A 706 4.27 -0.57 -10.62
C THR A 706 5.45 -1.05 -11.46
N PHE A 707 5.86 -2.30 -11.28
CA PHE A 707 6.87 -2.96 -12.11
C PHE A 707 6.18 -3.74 -13.24
N ARG A 708 6.67 -3.57 -14.48
CA ARG A 708 6.15 -4.26 -15.68
C ARG A 708 7.18 -5.22 -16.25
N GLN A 709 6.71 -6.28 -16.90
CA GLN A 709 7.60 -7.32 -17.44
C GLN A 709 8.52 -6.83 -18.58
N ASP A 710 8.20 -5.70 -19.24
CA ASP A 710 9.10 -5.03 -20.21
C ASP A 710 10.30 -4.30 -19.57
N GLY A 711 10.48 -4.46 -18.26
CA GLY A 711 11.51 -3.82 -17.46
C GLY A 711 11.18 -2.38 -17.04
N THR A 712 9.99 -1.86 -17.37
CA THR A 712 9.55 -0.52 -16.93
C THR A 712 9.20 -0.49 -15.45
N LEU A 713 9.66 0.56 -14.75
CA LEU A 713 9.10 1.01 -13.47
C LEU A 713 8.18 2.20 -13.73
N LYS A 714 6.91 2.13 -13.29
CA LYS A 714 5.93 3.22 -13.34
C LYS A 714 5.63 3.69 -11.90
N LEU A 715 5.44 4.98 -11.71
CA LEU A 715 4.75 5.51 -10.53
C LEU A 715 3.43 6.13 -10.99
N GLU A 716 2.32 5.63 -10.47
CA GLU A 716 0.97 6.20 -10.63
C GLU A 716 0.52 6.78 -9.29
N ILE A 717 -0.06 7.98 -9.33
CA ILE A 717 -0.67 8.63 -8.17
C ILE A 717 -2.15 8.83 -8.49
N ARG A 718 -3.00 8.59 -7.49
CA ARG A 718 -4.41 8.98 -7.52
C ARG A 718 -4.72 9.89 -6.34
N LEU A 719 -5.36 11.03 -6.63
CA LEU A 719 -5.84 11.96 -5.62
C LEU A 719 -7.33 11.73 -5.40
N THR A 720 -7.76 11.64 -4.15
CA THR A 720 -9.18 11.57 -3.76
C THR A 720 -9.32 12.12 -2.34
N GLY A 721 -10.42 11.84 -1.64
CA GLY A 721 -10.77 12.54 -0.40
C GLY A 721 -11.58 13.79 -0.70
N ILE A 722 -11.34 14.88 0.03
CA ILE A 722 -12.22 16.06 0.05
C ILE A 722 -11.42 17.34 -0.23
N LEU A 723 -12.01 18.27 -0.96
CA LEU A 723 -11.43 19.60 -1.21
C LEU A 723 -11.15 20.35 0.11
N ASN A 724 -10.02 21.04 0.19
CA ASN A 724 -9.81 22.02 1.26
C ASN A 724 -10.67 23.28 1.01
N THR A 725 -11.65 23.52 1.87
CA THR A 725 -12.64 24.58 1.70
C THR A 725 -12.48 25.73 2.70
N TYR A 726 -12.91 26.91 2.28
CA TYR A 726 -13.05 28.11 3.11
C TYR A 726 -14.42 28.78 2.84
N ILE A 727 -14.87 29.65 3.74
CA ILE A 727 -16.23 30.19 3.69
C ILE A 727 -16.38 31.36 2.71
N ALA A 728 -17.42 31.27 1.87
CA ALA A 728 -17.94 32.37 1.06
C ALA A 728 -19.22 32.94 1.69
N GLY A 729 -19.29 34.27 1.80
CA GLY A 729 -20.53 34.96 2.16
C GLY A 729 -21.61 34.82 1.06
N GLU A 730 -22.86 35.08 1.41
CA GLU A 730 -23.93 35.22 0.42
C GLU A 730 -23.55 36.30 -0.62
N GLY A 731 -23.68 35.95 -1.91
CA GLY A 731 -23.28 36.81 -3.03
C GLY A 731 -21.77 37.07 -3.17
N GLU A 732 -20.90 36.36 -2.45
CA GLU A 732 -19.44 36.49 -2.58
C GLU A 732 -18.91 35.68 -3.77
N SER A 733 -18.11 36.32 -4.63
CA SER A 733 -17.39 35.64 -5.72
C SER A 733 -16.17 34.90 -5.18
N ALA A 734 -16.07 33.61 -5.49
CA ALA A 734 -14.84 32.84 -5.30
C ALA A 734 -13.79 33.14 -6.40
N GLY A 735 -14.25 33.49 -7.61
CA GLY A 735 -13.38 33.78 -8.74
C GLY A 735 -12.61 35.10 -8.57
N PRO A 736 -11.34 35.17 -9.02
CA PRO A 736 -10.65 34.18 -9.86
C PRO A 736 -9.84 33.12 -9.07
N TRP A 737 -9.88 33.12 -7.73
CA TRP A 737 -8.96 32.34 -6.89
C TRP A 737 -9.52 30.99 -6.39
N GLY A 738 -10.79 30.70 -6.67
CA GLY A 738 -11.44 29.44 -6.34
C GLY A 738 -12.84 29.33 -6.95
N THR A 739 -13.53 28.24 -6.61
CA THR A 739 -14.86 27.90 -7.11
C THR A 739 -15.86 27.75 -5.97
N ILE A 740 -17.09 28.23 -6.17
CA ILE A 740 -18.22 27.90 -5.29
C ILE A 740 -18.71 26.50 -5.65
N VAL A 741 -18.26 25.49 -4.89
CA VAL A 741 -18.60 24.06 -5.11
C VAL A 741 -19.89 23.65 -4.39
N TYR A 742 -20.28 24.38 -3.36
CA TYR A 742 -21.53 24.25 -2.61
C TYR A 742 -21.91 25.64 -2.04
N PRO A 743 -23.20 25.94 -1.75
CA PRO A 743 -23.56 27.21 -1.10
C PRO A 743 -22.72 27.53 0.14
N ASN A 744 -22.16 28.75 0.17
CA ASN A 744 -21.16 29.24 1.13
C ASN A 744 -19.78 28.54 1.15
N VAL A 745 -19.49 27.62 0.23
CA VAL A 745 -18.24 26.83 0.22
C VAL A 745 -17.37 27.23 -0.97
N ASN A 746 -16.25 27.89 -0.68
CA ASN A 746 -15.22 28.24 -1.65
C ASN A 746 -14.06 27.23 -1.57
N ALA A 747 -13.81 26.50 -2.66
CA ALA A 747 -12.63 25.68 -2.82
C ALA A 747 -11.58 26.46 -3.62
N HIS A 748 -10.47 26.82 -2.96
CA HIS A 748 -9.40 27.62 -3.59
C HIS A 748 -8.59 26.79 -4.60
N ASN A 749 -8.19 27.41 -5.71
CA ASN A 749 -7.27 26.85 -6.70
C ASN A 749 -5.96 26.43 -6.02
N HIS A 750 -5.33 25.35 -6.46
CA HIS A 750 -4.06 24.86 -5.90
C HIS A 750 -3.27 24.01 -6.91
N GLN A 751 -2.06 23.61 -6.54
CA GLN A 751 -1.29 22.57 -7.22
C GLN A 751 -1.05 21.42 -6.24
N HIS A 752 -0.81 20.21 -6.75
CA HIS A 752 -0.17 19.14 -5.98
C HIS A 752 1.12 18.79 -6.71
N LEU A 753 2.28 19.13 -6.14
CA LEU A 753 3.60 18.91 -6.74
C LEU A 753 4.43 17.95 -5.88
N PHE A 754 5.17 17.06 -6.54
CA PHE A 754 5.85 15.92 -5.94
C PHE A 754 7.31 15.88 -6.40
N SER A 755 8.25 15.66 -5.47
CA SER A 755 9.67 15.46 -5.77
C SER A 755 10.01 13.97 -5.75
N LEU A 756 10.10 13.35 -6.93
CA LEU A 756 10.61 12.00 -7.10
C LEU A 756 12.15 12.02 -7.01
N ARG A 757 12.71 11.28 -6.05
CA ARG A 757 14.15 11.08 -5.89
C ARG A 757 14.57 9.75 -6.50
N VAL A 758 15.36 9.77 -7.57
CA VAL A 758 15.94 8.59 -8.22
C VAL A 758 17.45 8.61 -8.02
N HIS A 759 18.01 7.61 -7.35
CA HIS A 759 19.46 7.39 -7.29
C HIS A 759 19.83 6.28 -8.28
N PRO A 760 20.23 6.60 -9.52
CA PRO A 760 20.55 5.60 -10.54
C PRO A 760 21.81 4.79 -10.24
N ARG A 761 21.82 3.56 -10.75
CA ARG A 761 22.98 2.66 -10.83
C ARG A 761 22.84 1.77 -12.07
N VAL A 762 22.53 2.40 -13.21
CA VAL A 762 22.10 1.74 -14.46
C VAL A 762 23.26 0.90 -15.01
N ASP A 763 23.11 -0.43 -14.97
CA ASP A 763 24.11 -1.43 -15.38
C ASP A 763 25.50 -1.27 -14.73
N GLY A 764 25.60 -0.49 -13.65
CA GLY A 764 26.82 -0.18 -12.91
C GLY A 764 26.77 1.20 -12.24
N ASP A 765 27.76 1.47 -11.37
CA ASP A 765 28.04 2.80 -10.85
C ASP A 765 28.57 3.75 -11.94
N ASN A 766 28.66 5.05 -11.61
CA ASN A 766 29.04 6.15 -12.50
C ASN A 766 28.09 6.31 -13.69
N ASN A 767 27.10 7.18 -13.54
CA ASN A 767 26.08 7.43 -14.54
C ASN A 767 26.11 8.91 -14.97
N SER A 768 25.36 9.21 -16.02
CA SER A 768 25.08 10.56 -16.51
C SER A 768 23.58 10.74 -16.67
N ALA A 769 23.14 11.98 -16.75
CA ALA A 769 21.78 12.34 -17.12
C ALA A 769 21.77 13.31 -18.32
N GLY A 770 20.63 13.44 -18.99
CA GLY A 770 20.44 14.40 -20.06
C GLY A 770 19.03 14.42 -20.63
N VAL A 771 18.68 15.51 -21.33
CA VAL A 771 17.43 15.58 -22.11
C VAL A 771 17.56 14.84 -23.43
N ALA A 772 16.42 14.33 -23.89
CA ALA A 772 16.20 13.83 -25.23
C ALA A 772 14.91 14.45 -25.78
N ASP A 773 15.07 15.48 -26.60
CA ASP A 773 13.99 16.28 -27.19
C ASP A 773 13.71 15.82 -28.63
N CYS A 774 12.45 15.90 -29.07
CA CYS A 774 12.09 15.63 -30.47
C CYS A 774 12.33 16.88 -31.34
N ALA A 775 13.28 16.81 -32.27
CA ALA A 775 13.66 17.93 -33.13
C ALA A 775 13.36 17.64 -34.61
N ALA A 776 12.76 18.60 -35.30
CA ALA A 776 12.72 18.59 -36.76
C ALA A 776 14.14 18.80 -37.31
N SER A 777 14.45 18.22 -38.48
CA SER A 777 15.71 18.47 -39.17
C SER A 777 15.90 19.97 -39.45
N PRO A 778 17.09 20.56 -39.22
CA PRO A 778 17.34 21.98 -39.53
C PRO A 778 17.33 22.26 -41.04
N PHE A 779 17.38 21.22 -41.87
CA PHE A 779 17.33 21.31 -43.32
C PHE A 779 15.88 21.45 -43.81
N LYS A 780 15.62 22.49 -44.60
CA LYS A 780 14.28 22.83 -45.12
C LYS A 780 13.76 21.81 -46.13
N THR A 781 12.44 21.69 -46.27
CA THR A 781 11.78 20.99 -47.39
C THR A 781 12.36 21.46 -48.73
N GLY A 782 12.66 20.54 -49.65
CA GLY A 782 13.28 20.83 -50.95
C GLY A 782 14.81 21.02 -50.93
N SER A 783 15.46 20.92 -49.77
CA SER A 783 16.92 20.80 -49.68
C SER A 783 17.41 19.42 -50.16
N VAL A 784 18.73 19.23 -50.29
CA VAL A 784 19.32 17.91 -50.65
C VAL A 784 19.21 16.94 -49.47
N GLU A 785 19.30 17.47 -48.26
CA GLU A 785 19.36 16.76 -46.99
C GLU A 785 17.97 16.43 -46.42
N ASN A 786 16.94 17.20 -46.81
CA ASN A 786 15.54 16.96 -46.44
C ASN A 786 14.57 17.27 -47.60
N PRO A 787 14.63 16.56 -48.75
CA PRO A 787 13.88 16.92 -49.95
C PRO A 787 12.36 16.99 -49.75
N TYR A 788 11.80 16.12 -48.90
CA TYR A 788 10.37 16.02 -48.64
C TYR A 788 9.93 16.59 -47.28
N GLY A 789 10.84 17.26 -46.54
CA GLY A 789 10.53 17.90 -45.26
C GLY A 789 10.32 16.94 -44.08
N ASN A 790 10.38 15.63 -44.31
CA ASN A 790 9.97 14.59 -43.36
C ASN A 790 11.04 14.18 -42.32
N ALA A 791 12.26 14.73 -42.39
CA ALA A 791 13.34 14.34 -41.50
C ALA A 791 13.18 14.97 -40.09
N PHE A 792 13.27 14.13 -39.06
CA PHE A 792 13.30 14.50 -37.65
C PHE A 792 14.24 13.56 -36.89
N TYR A 793 14.65 13.95 -35.68
CA TYR A 793 15.56 13.19 -34.83
C TYR A 793 15.26 13.41 -33.34
N SER A 794 15.87 12.60 -32.48
CA SER A 794 15.97 12.92 -31.06
C SER A 794 17.28 13.68 -30.87
N ASP A 795 17.19 14.97 -30.56
CA ASP A 795 18.34 15.74 -30.09
C ASP A 795 18.64 15.33 -28.65
N LYS A 796 19.92 15.28 -28.26
CA LYS A 796 20.36 14.77 -26.95
C LYS A 796 21.44 15.63 -26.34
N THR A 797 21.10 16.30 -25.24
CA THR A 797 22.02 17.13 -24.46
C THR A 797 22.31 16.45 -23.13
N VAL A 798 23.56 15.99 -22.97
CA VAL A 798 24.07 15.43 -21.71
C VAL A 798 24.37 16.58 -20.75
N PHE A 799 23.91 16.47 -19.51
CA PHE A 799 24.20 17.44 -18.46
C PHE A 799 25.63 17.21 -17.96
N LYS A 800 26.44 18.27 -17.87
CA LYS A 800 27.86 18.17 -17.46
C LYS A 800 28.06 18.71 -16.05
N THR A 801 27.37 19.79 -15.74
CA THR A 801 27.32 20.49 -14.45
C THR A 801 25.88 20.47 -13.93
N VAL A 802 25.70 20.61 -12.62
CA VAL A 802 24.35 20.71 -12.01
C VAL A 802 23.49 21.74 -12.74
N LYS A 803 24.05 22.88 -13.13
CA LYS A 803 23.33 23.95 -13.85
C LYS A 803 22.73 23.50 -15.19
N ASP A 804 23.37 22.58 -15.91
CA ASP A 804 22.85 22.07 -17.19
C ASP A 804 21.59 21.21 -17.00
N SER A 805 21.39 20.65 -15.79
CA SER A 805 20.29 19.75 -15.46
C SER A 805 18.99 20.44 -15.02
N LEU A 806 19.07 21.74 -14.73
CA LEU A 806 17.93 22.58 -14.32
C LEU A 806 17.04 22.82 -15.56
N THR A 807 16.15 21.86 -15.84
CA THR A 807 15.35 21.86 -17.07
C THR A 807 13.86 21.77 -16.79
N ASP A 808 13.08 22.49 -17.60
CA ASP A 808 11.62 22.53 -17.50
C ASP A 808 10.96 21.48 -18.41
N GLY A 809 9.72 21.13 -18.10
CA GLY A 809 8.95 20.10 -18.78
C GLY A 809 8.43 20.51 -20.16
N SER A 810 8.17 19.53 -21.02
CA SER A 810 7.54 19.72 -22.32
C SER A 810 6.93 18.39 -22.81
N VAL A 811 5.80 18.45 -23.53
CA VAL A 811 5.08 17.26 -24.02
C VAL A 811 5.86 16.40 -25.03
N ILE A 812 6.99 16.91 -25.55
CA ILE A 812 7.91 16.19 -26.44
C ILE A 812 9.27 15.86 -25.80
N ARG A 813 9.49 16.28 -24.54
CA ARG A 813 10.75 16.08 -23.80
C ARG A 813 10.72 14.77 -23.04
N THR A 814 11.87 14.12 -22.97
CA THR A 814 12.12 13.00 -22.08
C THR A 814 13.53 13.11 -21.52
N TRP A 815 13.81 12.45 -20.40
CA TRP A 815 15.16 12.44 -19.81
C TRP A 815 15.74 11.03 -19.88
N ASP A 816 17.04 10.88 -20.09
CA ASP A 816 17.74 9.60 -20.00
C ASP A 816 18.68 9.61 -18.79
N LEU A 817 18.53 8.64 -17.89
CA LEU A 817 19.52 8.27 -16.88
C LEU A 817 20.32 7.10 -17.46
N PHE A 818 21.62 7.26 -17.69
CA PHE A 818 22.38 6.32 -18.51
C PHE A 818 23.81 6.08 -18.00
N ASN A 819 24.37 4.92 -18.36
CA ASN A 819 25.76 4.60 -18.07
C ASN A 819 26.62 4.77 -19.33
N PRO A 820 27.51 5.77 -19.41
CA PRO A 820 28.31 6.02 -20.60
C PRO A 820 29.35 4.93 -20.89
N GLN A 821 29.62 4.02 -19.94
CA GLN A 821 30.59 2.93 -20.06
C GLN A 821 29.94 1.61 -20.52
N SER A 822 28.64 1.40 -20.26
CA SER A 822 27.90 0.24 -20.78
C SER A 822 27.24 0.56 -22.12
N ILE A 823 27.88 0.17 -23.23
CA ILE A 823 27.39 0.40 -24.59
C ILE A 823 26.63 -0.82 -25.13
N ASN A 824 25.42 -0.58 -25.63
CA ASN A 824 24.62 -1.60 -26.29
C ASN A 824 25.27 -2.04 -27.63
N PRO A 825 25.47 -3.34 -27.86
CA PRO A 825 26.22 -3.83 -29.02
C PRO A 825 25.48 -3.67 -30.36
N TYR A 826 24.18 -3.40 -30.35
CA TYR A 826 23.38 -3.27 -31.58
C TYR A 826 23.05 -1.82 -31.93
N SER A 827 22.73 -0.98 -30.94
CA SER A 827 22.42 0.45 -31.18
C SER A 827 23.64 1.38 -31.13
N GLY A 828 24.76 0.92 -30.54
CA GLY A 828 25.92 1.78 -30.27
C GLY A 828 25.61 2.95 -29.32
N LYS A 829 24.59 2.81 -28.46
CA LYS A 829 24.16 3.79 -27.47
C LYS A 829 24.40 3.27 -26.05
N PRO A 830 24.65 4.14 -25.05
CA PRO A 830 24.73 3.72 -23.67
C PRO A 830 23.40 3.10 -23.20
N ALA A 831 23.49 2.12 -22.30
CA ALA A 831 22.35 1.57 -21.59
C ALA A 831 21.68 2.68 -20.75
N SER A 832 20.39 2.94 -20.97
CA SER A 832 19.63 3.94 -20.22
C SER A 832 18.30 3.42 -19.66
N TYR A 833 17.86 4.09 -18.61
CA TYR A 833 16.45 4.17 -18.24
C TYR A 833 15.95 5.58 -18.61
N LYS A 834 14.95 5.62 -19.49
CA LYS A 834 14.31 6.86 -19.94
C LYS A 834 13.14 7.20 -19.05
N LEU A 835 13.19 8.36 -18.42
CA LEU A 835 12.03 8.98 -17.80
C LEU A 835 11.13 9.59 -18.89
N VAL A 836 9.88 9.14 -18.92
CA VAL A 836 8.77 9.74 -19.65
C VAL A 836 7.77 10.25 -18.61
N SER A 837 7.57 11.55 -18.57
CA SER A 837 6.61 12.23 -17.70
C SER A 837 6.06 13.45 -18.44
N THR A 838 4.74 13.60 -18.46
CA THR A 838 4.04 14.72 -19.13
C THR A 838 3.30 15.62 -18.14
N PHE A 839 3.00 15.11 -16.94
CA PHE A 839 2.41 15.85 -15.83
C PHE A 839 3.49 16.67 -15.11
N CYS A 840 4.17 17.55 -15.85
CA CYS A 840 5.22 18.43 -15.34
C CYS A 840 4.64 19.86 -15.21
N SER A 841 3.61 20.03 -14.37
CA SER A 841 2.99 21.34 -14.19
C SER A 841 4.01 22.34 -13.60
N PRO A 842 4.21 23.52 -14.22
CA PRO A 842 5.16 24.51 -13.70
C PRO A 842 4.62 25.08 -12.38
N LEU A 843 5.53 25.37 -11.44
CA LEU A 843 5.16 26.08 -10.22
C LEU A 843 4.68 27.50 -10.57
N LEU A 844 3.40 27.77 -10.27
CA LEU A 844 2.75 29.04 -10.58
C LEU A 844 3.09 30.15 -9.57
N ALA A 845 3.61 29.78 -8.40
CA ALA A 845 4.04 30.73 -7.38
C ALA A 845 5.33 31.45 -7.83
N GLN A 846 5.28 32.79 -7.84
CA GLN A 846 6.32 33.63 -8.42
C GLN A 846 7.69 33.52 -7.72
N GLU A 847 8.74 34.03 -8.38
CA GLU A 847 10.06 34.15 -7.75
C GLU A 847 10.02 35.04 -6.50
N GLY A 848 10.83 34.69 -5.49
CA GLY A 848 10.80 35.34 -4.17
C GLY A 848 9.59 34.97 -3.29
N SER A 849 8.53 34.34 -3.84
CA SER A 849 7.37 33.89 -3.05
C SER A 849 7.75 32.87 -1.99
N LEU A 850 7.02 32.86 -0.87
CA LEU A 850 7.22 31.94 0.24
C LEU A 850 7.25 30.46 -0.22
N VAL A 851 6.32 30.10 -1.10
CA VAL A 851 6.22 28.78 -1.74
C VAL A 851 7.53 28.42 -2.46
N ARG A 852 7.98 29.25 -3.42
CA ARG A 852 9.19 28.97 -4.22
C ARG A 852 10.49 29.08 -3.42
N LYS A 853 10.45 29.77 -2.26
CA LYS A 853 11.54 29.74 -1.27
C LYS A 853 11.57 28.45 -0.45
N ARG A 854 10.42 27.90 0.00
CA ARG A 854 10.33 26.66 0.80
C ARG A 854 10.46 25.38 -0.03
N ALA A 855 10.00 25.38 -1.28
CA ALA A 855 10.17 24.29 -2.25
C ALA A 855 11.08 24.72 -3.42
N PRO A 856 12.41 24.87 -3.19
CA PRO A 856 13.35 25.26 -4.26
C PRO A 856 13.42 24.26 -5.41
N TRP A 857 13.12 22.98 -5.16
CA TRP A 857 13.04 21.88 -6.13
C TRP A 857 11.79 21.95 -7.03
N ALA A 858 10.73 22.65 -6.61
CA ALA A 858 9.54 22.82 -7.44
C ALA A 858 9.75 23.89 -8.54
N ALA A 859 10.93 24.51 -8.61
CA ALA A 859 11.24 25.59 -9.53
C ALA A 859 11.55 25.14 -10.97
N HIS A 860 11.88 23.86 -11.17
CA HIS A 860 12.17 23.20 -12.45
C HIS A 860 11.46 21.85 -12.52
N ALA A 861 11.44 21.22 -13.70
CA ALA A 861 10.96 19.83 -13.81
C ALA A 861 12.03 18.81 -13.38
N THR A 862 13.32 19.14 -13.51
CA THR A 862 14.42 18.27 -13.06
C THR A 862 15.58 19.02 -12.42
N GLU A 863 16.24 18.36 -11.47
CA GLU A 863 17.60 18.68 -11.03
C GLU A 863 18.43 17.40 -10.95
N VAL A 864 19.74 17.49 -11.23
CA VAL A 864 20.68 16.38 -11.07
C VAL A 864 21.86 16.83 -10.24
N ILE A 865 22.10 16.12 -9.16
CA ILE A 865 22.95 16.51 -8.04
C ILE A 865 23.98 15.41 -7.78
N PRO A 866 25.28 15.70 -7.56
CA PRO A 866 26.25 14.68 -7.20
C PRO A 866 25.84 13.93 -5.92
N TYR A 867 25.99 12.62 -5.89
CA TYR A 867 25.80 11.85 -4.66
C TYR A 867 26.94 12.11 -3.68
N LYS A 868 26.60 12.20 -2.39
CA LYS A 868 27.53 12.29 -1.26
C LYS A 868 26.97 11.45 -0.11
N ASP A 869 27.78 10.55 0.44
CA ASP A 869 27.48 9.89 1.71
C ASP A 869 27.54 10.93 2.85
N ASP A 870 26.60 10.86 3.80
CA ASP A 870 26.74 11.53 5.09
C ASP A 870 27.69 10.74 6.00
N ALA A 871 28.15 11.35 7.10
CA ALA A 871 29.01 10.71 8.10
C ALA A 871 28.45 9.38 8.67
N TYR A 872 27.13 9.15 8.61
CA TYR A 872 26.45 7.98 9.17
C TYR A 872 25.47 7.27 8.24
N GLY A 873 25.34 7.68 6.96
CA GLY A 873 24.33 7.08 6.08
C GLY A 873 24.15 7.78 4.72
N TYR A 874 23.03 7.52 4.05
CA TYR A 874 22.67 8.25 2.83
C TYR A 874 22.53 9.75 3.11
N GLY A 875 23.27 10.56 2.36
CA GLY A 875 23.11 12.01 2.31
C GLY A 875 22.18 12.48 1.19
N ARG A 876 21.90 13.79 1.19
CA ARG A 876 21.04 14.49 0.21
C ARG A 876 19.70 13.75 0.02
N LEU A 877 18.91 13.67 1.10
CA LEU A 877 17.60 12.97 1.15
C LEU A 877 16.40 13.90 0.95
N TYR A 878 16.33 15.03 1.66
CA TYR A 878 15.13 15.89 1.70
C TYR A 878 15.36 17.26 1.03
N PRO A 879 14.75 17.54 -0.14
CA PRO A 879 15.11 18.70 -0.98
C PRO A 879 14.61 20.04 -0.43
N SER A 880 13.70 20.05 0.54
CA SER A 880 13.37 21.23 1.38
C SER A 880 14.13 21.29 2.72
N GLY A 881 15.05 20.35 2.95
CA GLY A 881 15.82 20.19 4.19
C GLY A 881 15.18 19.24 5.21
N ASP A 882 15.94 18.92 6.24
CA ASP A 882 15.56 17.89 7.22
C ASP A 882 14.41 18.35 8.14
N HIS A 883 14.41 19.63 8.53
CA HIS A 883 13.35 20.26 9.33
C HIS A 883 12.67 21.37 8.52
N VAL A 884 11.46 21.09 8.03
CA VAL A 884 10.74 21.90 7.03
C VAL A 884 9.73 22.86 7.66
N ALA A 885 9.05 22.44 8.72
CA ALA A 885 8.04 23.24 9.41
C ALA A 885 8.62 24.58 9.87
N GLN A 886 7.88 25.67 9.61
CA GLN A 886 8.26 27.05 9.97
C GLN A 886 9.59 27.57 9.42
N TRP A 887 10.21 26.88 8.45
CA TRP A 887 11.30 27.45 7.68
C TRP A 887 10.76 28.52 6.72
N SER A 888 11.34 29.73 6.75
CA SER A 888 10.98 30.85 5.87
C SER A 888 11.34 30.67 4.40
N GLY A 889 12.00 29.56 4.07
CA GLY A 889 12.60 29.31 2.77
C GLY A 889 13.92 30.07 2.53
N ASP A 890 14.44 30.83 3.49
CA ASP A 890 15.69 31.60 3.35
C ASP A 890 16.94 30.80 3.77
N GLY A 891 18.09 31.19 3.19
CA GLY A 891 19.37 30.51 3.39
C GLY A 891 19.57 29.29 2.47
N ALA A 892 20.79 28.74 2.48
CA ALA A 892 21.12 27.51 1.78
C ALA A 892 20.82 26.30 2.68
N ARG A 893 19.84 25.48 2.29
CA ARG A 893 19.60 24.11 2.76
C ARG A 893 18.93 23.31 1.65
N GLY A 894 18.94 21.98 1.75
CA GLY A 894 18.28 21.10 0.78
C GLY A 894 18.76 21.36 -0.66
N MET A 895 17.85 21.33 -1.63
CA MET A 895 18.19 21.50 -3.05
C MET A 895 19.00 22.78 -3.34
N ARG A 896 18.71 23.90 -2.66
CA ARG A 896 19.45 25.16 -2.87
C ARG A 896 20.91 25.06 -2.44
N GLU A 897 21.19 24.35 -1.36
CA GLU A 897 22.55 24.07 -0.90
C GLU A 897 23.27 23.10 -1.85
N TRP A 898 22.56 22.08 -2.35
CA TRP A 898 23.17 21.06 -3.19
C TRP A 898 23.43 21.49 -4.62
N ILE A 899 22.65 22.48 -5.13
CA ILE A 899 22.96 23.20 -6.37
C ILE A 899 24.16 24.11 -6.17
N GLY A 900 24.20 24.90 -5.09
CA GLY A 900 25.27 25.88 -4.86
C GLY A 900 25.31 26.94 -5.96
N ASP A 901 26.44 27.07 -6.66
CA ASP A 901 26.58 27.90 -7.86
C ASP A 901 26.21 27.17 -9.16
N GLY A 902 25.86 25.88 -9.06
CA GLY A 902 25.54 24.99 -10.17
C GLY A 902 26.75 24.37 -10.88
N SER A 903 27.98 24.57 -10.38
CA SER A 903 29.21 24.15 -11.06
C SER A 903 29.67 22.71 -10.78
N GLU A 904 29.12 22.01 -9.78
CA GLU A 904 29.54 20.63 -9.49
C GLU A 904 29.33 19.72 -10.72
N PRO A 905 30.30 18.86 -11.10
CA PRO A 905 30.19 17.99 -12.27
C PRO A 905 29.28 16.78 -12.00
N ILE A 906 28.49 16.39 -13.01
CA ILE A 906 27.49 15.30 -12.96
C ILE A 906 27.54 14.35 -14.17
N GLU A 907 28.52 14.49 -15.07
CA GLU A 907 28.77 13.54 -16.15
C GLU A 907 29.67 12.38 -15.65
N ASN A 908 29.25 11.13 -15.88
CA ASN A 908 29.99 9.90 -15.56
C ASN A 908 30.43 9.79 -14.08
N THR A 909 29.50 10.05 -13.16
CA THR A 909 29.77 10.05 -11.70
C THR A 909 28.58 9.49 -10.92
N ASP A 910 28.70 9.38 -9.59
CA ASP A 910 27.57 9.00 -8.74
C ASP A 910 26.64 10.22 -8.57
N ILE A 911 25.36 10.06 -8.93
CA ILE A 911 24.39 11.16 -9.04
C ILE A 911 23.05 10.78 -8.40
N ILE A 912 22.30 11.79 -8.00
CA ILE A 912 20.88 11.72 -7.65
C ILE A 912 20.14 12.58 -8.68
N PHE A 913 19.14 12.00 -9.32
CA PHE A 913 18.22 12.66 -10.24
C PHE A 913 16.92 12.96 -9.48
N TRP A 914 16.46 14.19 -9.58
CA TRP A 914 15.24 14.70 -8.96
C TRP A 914 14.27 15.10 -10.07
N HIS A 915 13.00 14.76 -9.89
CA HIS A 915 11.95 15.05 -10.86
C HIS A 915 10.72 15.64 -10.17
N THR A 916 10.34 16.83 -10.59
CA THR A 916 9.14 17.54 -10.15
C THR A 916 8.00 17.24 -11.13
N PHE A 917 6.93 16.65 -10.60
CA PHE A 917 5.73 16.33 -11.35
C PHE A 917 4.48 16.57 -10.50
N GLY A 918 3.33 16.60 -11.16
CA GLY A 918 2.05 16.90 -10.51
C GLY A 918 1.10 17.70 -11.39
N ILE A 919 0.04 18.20 -10.76
CA ILE A 919 -1.11 18.83 -11.42
C ILE A 919 -1.35 20.26 -10.93
N THR A 920 -2.18 21.00 -11.66
CA THR A 920 -2.81 22.23 -11.18
C THR A 920 -4.32 22.01 -11.14
N HIS A 921 -4.89 22.08 -9.95
CA HIS A 921 -6.29 21.79 -9.67
C HIS A 921 -7.09 23.10 -9.59
N PHE A 922 -8.10 23.20 -10.44
CA PHE A 922 -9.14 24.24 -10.42
C PHE A 922 -10.46 23.54 -10.02
N PRO A 923 -10.85 23.55 -8.72
CA PRO A 923 -11.92 22.70 -8.24
C PRO A 923 -13.27 22.96 -8.91
N ALA A 924 -14.06 21.90 -9.09
CA ALA A 924 -15.40 21.91 -9.66
C ALA A 924 -16.44 21.35 -8.66
N PRO A 925 -17.76 21.60 -8.85
CA PRO A 925 -18.81 20.98 -8.04
C PRO A 925 -18.79 19.44 -8.10
N GLU A 926 -18.30 18.85 -9.19
CA GLU A 926 -18.08 17.42 -9.38
C GLU A 926 -17.11 16.80 -8.35
N ASP A 927 -16.22 17.61 -7.77
CA ASP A 927 -15.21 17.19 -6.78
C ASP A 927 -15.75 17.22 -5.34
N PHE A 928 -17.04 17.54 -5.15
CA PHE A 928 -17.64 17.80 -3.84
C PHE A 928 -18.96 17.03 -3.65
N PRO A 929 -19.21 16.42 -2.47
CA PRO A 929 -18.45 16.49 -1.22
C PRO A 929 -17.26 15.53 -1.08
N VAL A 930 -17.03 14.65 -2.05
CA VAL A 930 -15.85 13.77 -2.11
C VAL A 930 -15.40 13.71 -3.56
N MET A 931 -14.10 13.93 -3.78
CA MET A 931 -13.49 14.06 -5.09
C MET A 931 -13.29 12.68 -5.74
N PRO A 932 -13.84 12.44 -6.95
CA PRO A 932 -13.50 11.27 -7.76
C PRO A 932 -11.98 11.18 -7.99
N THR A 933 -11.43 9.97 -8.20
CA THR A 933 -9.97 9.82 -8.33
C THR A 933 -9.43 10.53 -9.57
N GLU A 934 -8.69 11.64 -9.40
CA GLU A 934 -7.84 12.19 -10.45
C GLU A 934 -6.54 11.37 -10.52
N ILE A 935 -6.11 10.97 -11.73
CA ILE A 935 -5.03 10.00 -11.95
C ILE A 935 -3.96 10.60 -12.86
N PHE A 936 -2.70 10.56 -12.42
CA PHE A 936 -1.54 10.94 -13.23
C PHE A 936 -0.35 10.02 -12.97
N ASP A 937 0.59 9.96 -13.92
CA ASP A 937 1.73 9.05 -13.82
C ASP A 937 3.02 9.51 -14.52
N LEU A 938 4.09 8.77 -14.21
CA LEU A 938 5.37 8.80 -14.91
C LEU A 938 5.95 7.39 -15.04
N MET A 939 6.87 7.20 -15.98
CA MET A 939 7.50 5.90 -16.22
C MET A 939 8.99 6.00 -16.56
N LEU A 940 9.77 5.12 -15.94
CA LEU A 940 11.19 4.89 -16.15
C LEU A 940 11.35 3.60 -16.98
N ARG A 941 11.65 3.75 -18.27
CA ARG A 941 11.65 2.66 -19.26
C ARG A 941 13.06 2.26 -19.71
N PRO A 942 13.42 0.98 -19.81
CA PRO A 942 14.70 0.55 -20.37
C PRO A 942 14.81 0.92 -21.87
N ARG A 943 15.81 1.73 -22.23
CA ARG A 943 16.15 2.04 -23.63
C ARG A 943 17.62 1.70 -23.86
N HIS A 944 17.91 0.87 -24.84
CA HIS A 944 19.25 0.33 -25.11
C HIS A 944 19.88 -0.47 -23.93
N PHE A 945 19.19 -0.63 -22.81
CA PHE A 945 19.62 -1.49 -21.71
C PHE A 945 19.71 -2.95 -22.18
N PHE A 946 18.61 -3.51 -22.69
CA PHE A 946 18.57 -4.82 -23.33
C PHE A 946 18.97 -4.77 -24.81
N THR A 947 19.43 -5.90 -25.35
CA THR A 947 19.72 -6.09 -26.78
C THR A 947 18.48 -6.28 -27.64
N GLU A 948 17.41 -6.85 -27.08
CA GLU A 948 16.11 -7.00 -27.73
C GLU A 948 14.96 -6.78 -26.73
N ASN A 949 13.76 -7.30 -27.02
CA ASN A 949 12.63 -7.28 -26.10
C ASN A 949 12.89 -8.26 -24.93
N PRO A 950 12.97 -7.81 -23.66
CA PRO A 950 13.24 -8.70 -22.52
C PRO A 950 12.09 -9.68 -22.23
N CYS A 951 10.92 -9.49 -22.87
CA CYS A 951 9.74 -10.33 -22.67
C CYS A 951 9.73 -11.62 -23.51
N MET A 952 10.75 -11.89 -24.34
CA MET A 952 10.66 -12.94 -25.39
C MET A 952 10.70 -14.39 -24.86
N ASP A 953 11.09 -14.60 -23.61
CA ASP A 953 11.03 -15.90 -22.92
C ASP A 953 9.71 -16.12 -22.15
N ILE A 954 8.86 -15.08 -22.03
CA ILE A 954 7.57 -15.16 -21.35
C ILE A 954 6.63 -16.02 -22.21
N LYS A 955 6.10 -17.07 -21.58
CA LYS A 955 5.27 -18.06 -22.28
C LYS A 955 4.05 -17.39 -22.95
N PRO A 956 3.87 -17.55 -24.27
CA PRO A 956 2.71 -17.02 -24.97
C PRO A 956 1.39 -17.60 -24.45
N SER A 957 0.34 -16.78 -24.52
CA SER A 957 -1.04 -17.17 -24.22
C SER A 957 -1.75 -17.72 -25.46
N TYR A 958 -1.25 -17.42 -26.66
CA TYR A 958 -1.52 -18.12 -27.91
C TYR A 958 -0.35 -17.97 -28.88
N ALA A 959 0.01 -19.03 -29.61
CA ALA A 959 1.03 -19.00 -30.66
C ALA A 959 0.74 -20.06 -31.73
N ARG A 960 0.95 -19.70 -33.00
CA ARG A 960 0.85 -20.61 -34.17
C ARG A 960 1.76 -20.09 -35.29
N THR A 961 2.69 -20.91 -35.76
CA THR A 961 3.65 -20.51 -36.82
C THR A 961 3.13 -20.81 -38.23
N THR A 962 3.64 -20.11 -39.25
CA THR A 962 3.23 -20.32 -40.65
C THR A 962 3.46 -21.73 -41.17
N LYS A 963 4.44 -22.46 -40.62
CA LYS A 963 4.65 -23.88 -40.93
C LYS A 963 3.51 -24.76 -40.41
N GLU A 964 2.91 -24.38 -39.29
CA GLU A 964 1.84 -25.13 -38.63
C GLU A 964 0.48 -24.81 -39.22
N VAL A 965 0.27 -23.55 -39.63
CA VAL A 965 -0.85 -23.16 -40.51
C VAL A 965 -0.82 -23.98 -41.80
N LYS A 966 0.32 -24.01 -42.50
CA LYS A 966 0.50 -24.76 -43.76
C LYS A 966 0.40 -26.28 -43.60
N ALA A 967 0.78 -26.81 -42.43
CA ALA A 967 0.62 -28.23 -42.11
C ALA A 967 -0.82 -28.60 -41.70
N GLY A 968 -1.77 -27.66 -41.73
CA GLY A 968 -3.15 -27.89 -41.33
C GLY A 968 -3.32 -28.19 -39.84
N LYS A 969 -2.32 -27.89 -38.99
CA LYS A 969 -2.43 -28.12 -37.54
C LYS A 969 -3.54 -27.23 -36.97
N THR A 970 -4.65 -27.85 -36.57
CA THR A 970 -5.71 -27.25 -35.76
C THR A 970 -5.35 -27.20 -34.28
N ASN A 971 -4.38 -28.00 -33.85
CA ASN A 971 -3.89 -28.02 -32.48
C ASN A 971 -3.34 -26.64 -32.10
N GLU A 972 -4.05 -25.97 -31.18
CA GLU A 972 -3.43 -25.13 -30.16
C GLU A 972 -2.25 -25.91 -29.55
N ASP A 973 -1.15 -25.23 -29.17
CA ASP A 973 -0.22 -25.85 -28.22
C ASP A 973 -1.02 -26.17 -26.95
N PRO A 974 -1.15 -27.46 -26.55
CA PRO A 974 -2.05 -27.87 -25.47
C PRO A 974 -1.62 -27.37 -24.09
N THR A 975 -0.48 -26.67 -24.00
CA THR A 975 0.06 -26.09 -22.78
C THR A 975 -0.10 -24.56 -22.72
N VAL A 976 -0.60 -23.92 -23.78
CA VAL A 976 -0.44 -22.46 -24.01
C VAL A 976 -1.63 -21.62 -23.59
N VAL A 977 -2.88 -22.10 -23.76
CA VAL A 977 -4.04 -21.33 -23.28
C VAL A 977 -4.35 -21.72 -21.84
N ILE A 978 -4.13 -20.80 -20.90
CA ILE A 978 -4.69 -20.89 -19.54
C ILE A 978 -6.19 -20.60 -19.63
N LYS A 979 -6.94 -21.58 -20.15
CA LYS A 979 -8.41 -21.63 -20.07
C LYS A 979 -8.74 -22.02 -18.63
N ASP A 980 -8.84 -21.05 -17.74
CA ASP A 980 -9.50 -21.27 -16.46
C ASP A 980 -10.98 -21.62 -16.72
N SER A 981 -11.60 -22.39 -15.82
CA SER A 981 -12.99 -22.81 -16.00
C SER A 981 -13.98 -21.63 -15.97
N THR A 982 -13.54 -20.50 -15.40
CA THR A 982 -14.28 -19.25 -15.27
C THR A 982 -14.42 -18.49 -16.59
N SER A 983 -13.35 -18.39 -17.40
CA SER A 983 -13.41 -17.70 -18.71
C SER A 983 -14.31 -18.39 -19.74
N VAL A 984 -14.59 -19.68 -19.57
CA VAL A 984 -15.45 -20.47 -20.47
C VAL A 984 -16.89 -19.93 -20.50
N HIS A 985 -17.39 -19.36 -19.40
CA HIS A 985 -18.74 -18.82 -19.33
C HIS A 985 -18.98 -17.58 -20.22
N ALA A 986 -17.93 -16.91 -20.71
CA ALA A 986 -18.07 -15.79 -21.65
C ALA A 986 -18.41 -16.22 -23.09
N PHE A 987 -18.19 -17.50 -23.45
CA PHE A 987 -18.41 -18.04 -24.79
C PHE A 987 -19.27 -19.30 -24.74
N GLY A 988 -20.60 -19.12 -24.68
CA GLY A 988 -21.55 -20.23 -24.76
C GLY A 988 -21.40 -21.05 -26.05
N GLU A 989 -21.67 -22.35 -25.99
CA GLU A 989 -21.38 -23.35 -27.04
C GLU A 989 -22.29 -23.27 -28.30
N SER A 990 -22.55 -22.07 -28.85
CA SER A 990 -23.33 -21.92 -30.08
C SER A 990 -23.00 -20.66 -30.88
N CYS A 991 -22.05 -20.78 -31.82
CA CYS A 991 -21.94 -19.84 -32.94
C CYS A 991 -21.45 -20.55 -34.23
N CYS A 992 -20.43 -21.41 -34.11
CA CYS A 992 -19.75 -22.03 -35.26
C CYS A 992 -20.36 -23.37 -35.72
N LYS A 993 -21.69 -23.47 -35.81
CA LYS A 993 -22.39 -24.62 -36.44
C LYS A 993 -23.33 -24.16 -37.57
N LYS A 994 -22.73 -23.87 -38.71
CA LYS A 994 -23.33 -23.89 -40.05
C LYS A 994 -22.28 -24.39 -41.05
#